data_AF-A0A1G7NNS3-F1
#
_entry.id   AF-A0A1G7NNS3-F1
#
_cell.length_a   1.000
_cell.length_b   1.000
_cell.length_c   1.000
_cell.angle_alpha   90.00
_cell.angle_beta   90.00
_cell.angle_gamma   90.00
#
_symmetry.space_group_name_H-M   'P 1'
#
loop_
_entity.id
_entity.type
_entity.pdbx_description
1 polymer ?
#
loop_
_entity_poly.entity_id
_entity_poly.type
_entity_poly.pdbx_seq_one_letter_code
_entity_poly.pdbx_strand_id
1 'polypeptide(L)'
;MRIAGRGMIDRRKPVSFTFDGRRYSGFAGDTVASALLANGQRLMGRSFKYHRPRGVLTAGSEEPNALVTTGVGPASEPNVRATTQEIYEGLAVRSQNAWPSLDFDVMAVNDLASPYLGAGFYYKTFMWPRRFWERVYEPVIRRAAGLGALSGQPNADAYEKAYAFCDLLVIGAGPTGLMAALAAGRAGADVILADEDAVMGGRLNAESEIVEGQPGQAWAAEVVAELAAMDNVRLMPRTTVTGAYDGGMFGALERVNQHRARRGTGAPLECFWRIAAKQSILAAGALERPVAFANNDRPGIMMAGAVRVYLNRWGVAPGKQVAVFGNNDDAHRTARELAAAGVHVAALIDCREGVRVQGAAYPVLSGAQVCNASGRKELEAVTIRTASGEHKIQADCLAISGGWNPSVHLTCHLNGRPTWNADIQAFVPTPGAVPGMRAAGACNGVFSTRGCFVAGLEAATAALEALGRKPVAINFPEAEDAAYKLEPLWAVAGKGRAWLDFQNDVCVKDVAQAAAENFRSVEHMKRYTTQGMAPDQGKNSNVTALAVLADATGRGIAETGTTTFRPPYTPVSIAAMGAGGQGKGFAPERFTTSHAASLAMKAPMVEAGLWYRPSYFPRGQERHWRQSCDREVGFVRNAVGICDVSTLGKIDIQGPDAAKLLDLVYVNTFSSLKVGKVRYGLMLREDGFVMDDGTCARLGDQHYLMTTTTGAAGQVMRHLEFVTQCLHPEWQVHVISVTDHWAQFAVAGPKSRDLLNGLLDAPIDNASFPFMACGAVQLGGVEARLFRISFSGEHAYEIAVPARYGAALFDLLVARAEAMGGGAYGMEALNVLRLEKGHLTHAEIDGRATAGDVGMEAMVSDAKDCIGKTMSERPGLRDPKRGQLVGLRPVGAVKQLTAGAFLFAPGDEAIRENAQGHTSSVGFSPDIGTFIGLGFVTRGRQRHGERLRMVDHLREIEAEVEICAPVFVDPEGGRARG
;
A
#
# COMPACT_ATOMS: atom_id res chain seq x y z
N MET A 1 7.11 -32.22 24.75
CA MET A 1 6.44 -33.53 25.02
C MET A 1 4.96 -33.28 25.23
N ARG A 2 4.09 -34.10 24.62
CA ARG A 2 2.63 -34.01 24.83
C ARG A 2 2.22 -34.69 26.14
N ILE A 3 1.38 -34.04 26.94
CA ILE A 3 0.73 -34.58 28.15
C ILE A 3 -0.61 -35.19 27.74
N ALA A 4 -0.88 -36.43 28.17
CA ALA A 4 -2.14 -37.11 27.86
C ALA A 4 -3.33 -36.40 28.55
N GLY A 5 -4.46 -36.29 27.86
CA GLY A 5 -5.70 -35.72 28.43
C GLY A 5 -5.72 -34.21 28.65
N ARG A 6 -4.63 -33.47 28.40
CA ARG A 6 -4.53 -32.00 28.58
C ARG A 6 -4.60 -31.25 27.24
N GLY A 7 -5.03 -29.99 27.25
CA GLY A 7 -5.04 -29.11 26.07
C GLY A 7 -6.40 -28.98 25.38
N MET A 8 -6.63 -27.83 24.76
CA MET A 8 -7.78 -27.43 23.93
C MET A 8 -7.57 -27.82 22.46
N ILE A 9 -7.18 -29.07 22.19
CA ILE A 9 -6.93 -29.59 20.84
C ILE A 9 -7.88 -30.76 20.51
N ASP A 10 -8.29 -30.91 19.24
CA ASP A 10 -9.14 -32.03 18.83
C ASP A 10 -8.30 -33.28 18.54
N ARG A 11 -8.09 -34.09 19.57
CA ARG A 11 -7.29 -35.33 19.49
C ARG A 11 -7.86 -36.38 18.54
N ARG A 12 -9.12 -36.25 18.11
CA ARG A 12 -9.75 -37.16 17.13
C ARG A 12 -9.35 -36.82 15.69
N LYS A 13 -8.76 -35.65 15.47
CA LYS A 13 -8.35 -35.14 14.15
C LYS A 13 -6.83 -34.95 14.10
N PRO A 14 -6.06 -36.02 13.89
CA PRO A 14 -4.63 -35.88 13.64
C PRO A 14 -4.40 -35.11 12.33
N VAL A 15 -3.34 -34.32 12.29
CA VAL A 15 -2.94 -33.49 11.14
C VAL A 15 -1.48 -33.74 10.83
N SER A 16 -1.16 -33.99 9.56
CA SER A 16 0.21 -34.17 9.09
C SER A 16 0.72 -32.93 8.37
N PHE A 17 1.96 -32.54 8.65
CA PHE A 17 2.66 -31.44 7.97
C PHE A 17 4.15 -31.78 7.82
N THR A 18 4.89 -30.94 7.10
CA THR A 18 6.34 -31.08 6.96
C THR A 18 7.08 -29.85 7.48
N PHE A 19 8.23 -30.09 8.11
CA PHE A 19 9.18 -29.05 8.52
C PHE A 19 10.57 -29.47 8.05
N ASP A 20 11.20 -28.64 7.21
CA ASP A 20 12.49 -28.92 6.54
C ASP A 20 12.51 -30.29 5.82
N GLY A 21 11.40 -30.63 5.15
CA GLY A 21 11.23 -31.88 4.40
C GLY A 21 10.96 -33.11 5.26
N ARG A 22 11.05 -33.02 6.60
CA ARG A 22 10.69 -34.10 7.52
C ARG A 22 9.21 -34.03 7.89
N ARG A 23 8.54 -35.18 7.93
CA ARG A 23 7.13 -35.29 8.32
C ARG A 23 6.97 -35.22 9.84
N TYR A 24 6.00 -34.43 10.28
CA TYR A 24 5.57 -34.29 11.67
C TYR A 24 4.05 -34.48 11.78
N SER A 25 3.58 -34.84 12.98
CA SER A 25 2.16 -35.00 13.27
C SER A 25 1.75 -34.13 14.46
N GLY A 26 0.58 -33.50 14.36
CA GLY A 26 -0.09 -32.81 15.44
C GLY A 26 -1.59 -33.09 15.42
N PHE A 27 -2.38 -32.21 16.01
CA PHE A 27 -3.83 -32.28 16.04
C PHE A 27 -4.44 -30.96 15.58
N ALA A 28 -5.69 -31.01 15.11
CA ALA A 28 -6.43 -29.78 14.82
C ALA A 28 -6.49 -28.88 16.07
N GLY A 29 -6.11 -27.61 15.90
CA GLY A 29 -5.92 -26.64 16.99
C GLY A 29 -4.46 -26.40 17.37
N ASP A 30 -3.53 -27.27 16.95
CA ASP A 30 -2.09 -27.00 17.08
C ASP A 30 -1.66 -25.87 16.12
N THR A 31 -0.71 -25.07 16.59
CA THR A 31 0.17 -24.22 15.77
C THR A 31 1.42 -24.99 15.37
N VAL A 32 2.16 -24.52 14.36
CA VAL A 32 3.44 -25.11 13.95
C VAL A 32 4.39 -25.23 15.16
N ALA A 33 4.51 -24.19 15.99
CA ALA A 33 5.38 -24.22 17.17
C ALA A 33 4.93 -25.28 18.19
N SER A 34 3.63 -25.32 18.53
CA SER A 34 3.10 -26.30 19.50
C SER A 34 3.29 -27.74 19.02
N ALA A 35 3.06 -28.01 17.73
CA ALA A 35 3.23 -29.33 17.14
C ALA A 35 4.71 -29.75 17.10
N LEU A 36 5.61 -28.83 16.74
CA LEU A 36 7.06 -29.11 16.76
C LEU A 36 7.56 -29.42 18.18
N LEU A 37 7.17 -28.62 19.19
CA LEU A 37 7.50 -28.90 20.60
C LEU A 37 6.91 -30.22 21.09
N ALA A 38 5.71 -30.59 20.66
CA ALA A 38 5.10 -31.86 20.99
C ALA A 38 5.92 -33.05 20.46
N ASN A 39 6.57 -32.89 19.31
CA ASN A 39 7.45 -33.87 18.67
C ASN A 39 8.92 -33.75 19.10
N GLY A 40 9.23 -32.90 20.09
CA GLY A 40 10.60 -32.72 20.59
C GLY A 40 11.51 -31.87 19.72
N GLN A 41 10.98 -31.19 18.70
CA GLN A 41 11.73 -30.24 17.88
C GLN A 41 11.74 -28.86 18.55
N ARG A 42 12.88 -28.46 19.13
CA ARG A 42 13.06 -27.15 19.79
C ARG A 42 13.80 -26.13 18.95
N LEU A 43 14.76 -26.59 18.17
CA LEU A 43 15.49 -25.75 17.21
C LEU A 43 14.56 -25.48 16.03
N MET A 44 14.19 -24.22 15.81
CA MET A 44 13.24 -23.83 14.76
C MET A 44 13.81 -22.81 13.78
N GLY A 45 14.91 -22.14 14.16
CA GLY A 45 15.58 -21.16 13.32
C GLY A 45 17.00 -20.85 13.78
N ARG A 46 17.60 -19.86 13.12
CA ARG A 46 18.95 -19.38 13.39
C ARG A 46 18.93 -17.86 13.51
N SER A 47 19.75 -17.33 14.40
CA SER A 47 19.80 -15.89 14.67
C SER A 47 20.30 -15.10 13.45
N PHE A 48 19.84 -13.87 13.29
CA PHE A 48 20.03 -13.03 12.10
C PHE A 48 21.50 -12.82 11.70
N LYS A 49 22.37 -12.50 12.66
CA LYS A 49 23.76 -12.09 12.42
C LYS A 49 24.75 -13.18 12.77
N TYR A 50 24.52 -13.85 13.90
CA TYR A 50 25.47 -14.81 14.46
C TYR A 50 25.13 -16.27 14.15
N HIS A 51 23.98 -16.54 13.51
CA HIS A 51 23.50 -17.91 13.20
C HIS A 51 23.46 -18.82 14.43
N ARG A 52 23.18 -18.23 15.60
CA ARG A 52 23.04 -18.99 16.84
C ARG A 52 21.76 -19.82 16.78
N PRO A 53 21.76 -21.05 17.34
CA PRO A 53 20.55 -21.87 17.43
C PRO A 53 19.43 -21.10 18.12
N ARG A 54 18.24 -21.03 17.50
CA ARG A 54 17.07 -20.37 18.08
C ARG A 54 15.85 -21.28 18.09
N GLY A 55 15.12 -21.20 19.19
CA GLY A 55 13.84 -21.88 19.40
C GLY A 55 12.77 -20.87 19.76
N VAL A 56 11.53 -21.34 19.80
CA VAL A 56 10.40 -20.52 20.19
C VAL A 56 10.60 -19.91 21.58
N LEU A 57 10.31 -18.63 21.73
CA LEU A 57 10.45 -17.88 22.98
C LEU A 57 9.08 -17.60 23.62
N THR A 58 8.06 -17.38 22.80
CA THR A 58 6.73 -16.92 23.20
C THR A 58 5.63 -17.81 22.62
N ALA A 59 4.36 -17.36 22.63
CA ALA A 59 3.22 -18.15 22.15
C ALA A 59 2.24 -17.38 21.24
N GLY A 60 2.49 -16.09 20.97
CA GLY A 60 1.63 -15.25 20.14
C GLY A 60 2.38 -14.55 18.99
N SER A 61 1.82 -13.42 18.55
CA SER A 61 2.35 -12.59 17.45
C SER A 61 3.62 -11.81 17.81
N GLU A 62 4.02 -11.83 19.08
CA GLU A 62 5.24 -11.26 19.62
C GLU A 62 6.49 -12.14 19.45
N GLU A 63 6.36 -13.36 18.92
CA GLU A 63 7.46 -14.30 18.75
C GLU A 63 8.62 -13.71 17.89
N PRO A 64 9.86 -13.64 18.43
CA PRO A 64 11.01 -13.08 17.72
C PRO A 64 11.90 -14.12 17.01
N ASN A 65 11.86 -15.40 17.40
CA ASN A 65 12.83 -16.41 16.99
C ASN A 65 12.28 -17.39 15.95
N ALA A 66 11.12 -17.99 16.21
CA ALA A 66 10.56 -19.09 15.44
C ALA A 66 9.84 -18.58 14.17
N LEU A 67 10.61 -17.95 13.28
CA LEU A 67 10.17 -17.49 11.97
C LEU A 67 10.42 -18.55 10.90
N VAL A 68 9.37 -18.87 10.15
CA VAL A 68 9.34 -19.93 9.16
C VAL A 68 8.83 -19.41 7.82
N THR A 69 9.19 -20.11 6.74
CA THR A 69 8.53 -19.96 5.44
C THR A 69 7.47 -21.04 5.31
N THR A 70 6.24 -20.64 4.98
CA THR A 70 5.15 -21.58 4.66
C THR A 70 4.94 -21.66 3.16
N GLY A 71 4.42 -22.78 2.67
CA GLY A 71 4.09 -22.95 1.25
C GLY A 71 5.28 -23.25 0.33
N VAL A 72 4.98 -23.39 -0.96
CA VAL A 72 5.95 -23.74 -2.02
C VAL A 72 5.70 -22.90 -3.27
N GLY A 73 6.76 -22.63 -4.05
CA GLY A 73 6.63 -21.88 -5.30
C GLY A 73 5.97 -20.51 -5.11
N PRO A 74 5.00 -20.11 -5.95
CA PRO A 74 4.26 -18.84 -5.84
C PRO A 74 3.56 -18.63 -4.49
N ALA A 75 3.13 -19.71 -3.83
CA ALA A 75 2.42 -19.67 -2.55
C ALA A 75 3.35 -19.53 -1.34
N SER A 76 4.68 -19.39 -1.56
CA SER A 76 5.64 -19.28 -0.47
C SER A 76 5.50 -17.96 0.28
N GLU A 77 5.29 -18.03 1.58
CA GLU A 77 5.16 -16.88 2.47
C GLU A 77 6.25 -16.91 3.55
N PRO A 78 7.25 -16.02 3.48
CA PRO A 78 8.34 -15.96 4.44
C PRO A 78 7.96 -15.20 5.72
N ASN A 79 8.76 -15.38 6.77
CA ASN A 79 8.67 -14.68 8.05
C ASN A 79 7.33 -14.88 8.79
N VAL A 80 6.64 -15.98 8.50
CA VAL A 80 5.47 -16.42 9.25
C VAL A 80 5.92 -16.87 10.63
N ARG A 81 5.19 -16.49 11.68
CA ARG A 81 5.50 -16.96 13.03
C ARG A 81 4.94 -18.35 13.23
N ALA A 82 5.80 -19.29 13.62
CA ALA A 82 5.37 -20.65 13.91
C ALA A 82 4.33 -20.71 15.06
N THR A 83 4.31 -19.69 15.93
CA THR A 83 3.38 -19.54 17.04
C THR A 83 1.96 -19.17 16.60
N THR A 84 1.76 -18.57 15.42
CA THR A 84 0.44 -18.12 14.95
C THR A 84 -0.09 -18.93 13.77
N GLN A 85 0.78 -19.65 13.05
CA GLN A 85 0.39 -20.52 11.95
C GLN A 85 -0.20 -21.83 12.48
N GLU A 86 -1.51 -22.03 12.30
CA GLU A 86 -2.18 -23.31 12.54
C GLU A 86 -1.70 -24.38 11.55
N ILE A 87 -1.55 -25.61 12.00
CA ILE A 87 -1.24 -26.73 11.11
C ILE A 87 -2.49 -27.17 10.35
N TYR A 88 -2.31 -27.56 9.08
CA TYR A 88 -3.32 -28.21 8.27
C TYR A 88 -2.68 -29.32 7.43
N GLU A 89 -3.50 -30.22 6.91
CA GLU A 89 -3.02 -31.39 6.17
C GLU A 89 -2.20 -30.96 4.95
N GLY A 90 -0.95 -31.42 4.88
CA GLY A 90 -0.05 -31.11 3.77
C GLY A 90 0.64 -29.74 3.87
N LEU A 91 0.51 -29.01 4.99
CA LEU A 91 1.26 -27.77 5.21
C LEU A 91 2.77 -28.03 5.06
N ALA A 92 3.41 -27.28 4.17
CA ALA A 92 4.86 -27.30 3.99
C ALA A 92 5.49 -26.11 4.72
N VAL A 93 6.42 -26.40 5.63
CA VAL A 93 7.14 -25.41 6.43
C VAL A 93 8.64 -25.59 6.25
N ARG A 94 9.37 -24.48 6.15
CA ARG A 94 10.84 -24.46 6.12
C ARG A 94 11.38 -23.48 7.15
N SER A 95 12.48 -23.85 7.80
CA SER A 95 13.26 -22.95 8.63
C SER A 95 13.90 -21.86 7.78
N GLN A 96 14.26 -20.76 8.42
CA GLN A 96 14.87 -19.60 7.76
C GLN A 96 16.27 -19.35 8.29
N ASN A 97 17.07 -18.65 7.48
CA ASN A 97 18.43 -18.25 7.80
C ASN A 97 19.37 -19.40 8.22
N ALA A 98 19.20 -20.59 7.65
CA ALA A 98 19.98 -21.78 7.98
C ALA A 98 20.56 -22.43 6.71
N TRP A 99 21.88 -22.45 6.55
CA TRP A 99 22.54 -23.06 5.38
C TRP A 99 23.72 -23.97 5.74
N PRO A 100 23.81 -25.19 5.17
CA PRO A 100 22.86 -25.81 4.25
C PRO A 100 21.60 -26.38 4.93
N SER A 101 21.59 -26.50 6.26
CA SER A 101 20.43 -27.02 7.01
C SER A 101 20.34 -26.40 8.40
N LEU A 102 19.19 -26.54 9.05
CA LEU A 102 18.99 -26.06 10.41
C LEU A 102 19.96 -26.68 11.42
N ASP A 103 20.25 -27.97 11.26
CA ASP A 103 21.12 -28.72 12.17
C ASP A 103 22.62 -28.51 11.92
N PHE A 104 22.99 -28.28 10.67
CA PHE A 104 24.36 -28.04 10.22
C PHE A 104 24.38 -26.72 9.44
N ASP A 105 24.64 -25.64 10.17
CA ASP A 105 24.74 -24.28 9.64
C ASP A 105 26.21 -23.86 9.60
N VAL A 106 26.76 -23.68 8.39
CA VAL A 106 28.16 -23.29 8.17
C VAL A 106 28.41 -21.84 8.62
N MET A 107 27.38 -21.00 8.57
CA MET A 107 27.48 -19.58 8.95
C MET A 107 27.53 -19.39 10.47
N ALA A 108 27.34 -20.44 11.27
CA ALA A 108 27.58 -20.43 12.71
C ALA A 108 29.03 -20.05 13.09
N VAL A 109 29.98 -20.12 12.14
CA VAL A 109 31.34 -19.59 12.31
C VAL A 109 31.36 -18.07 12.63
N ASN A 110 30.34 -17.32 12.20
CA ASN A 110 30.19 -15.89 12.51
C ASN A 110 30.13 -15.63 14.02
N ASP A 111 29.65 -16.62 14.80
CA ASP A 111 29.58 -16.51 16.25
C ASP A 111 30.97 -16.40 16.91
N LEU A 112 31.98 -17.05 16.32
CA LEU A 112 33.38 -16.99 16.78
C LEU A 112 34.00 -15.61 16.51
N ALA A 113 33.57 -14.93 15.44
CA ALA A 113 34.01 -13.57 15.10
C ALA A 113 33.25 -12.48 15.88
N SER A 114 32.35 -12.84 16.80
CA SER A 114 31.49 -11.89 17.52
C SER A 114 32.19 -10.75 18.28
N PRO A 115 33.45 -10.84 18.77
CA PRO A 115 34.15 -9.70 19.35
C PRO A 115 34.42 -8.56 18.37
N TYR A 116 34.60 -8.86 17.08
CA TYR A 116 34.86 -7.87 16.04
C TYR A 116 33.57 -7.31 15.42
N LEU A 117 32.45 -8.02 15.59
CA LEU A 117 31.15 -7.65 15.06
C LEU A 117 30.31 -6.88 16.09
N GLY A 118 30.80 -5.74 16.60
CA GLY A 118 30.06 -4.85 17.51
C GLY A 118 28.90 -4.10 16.84
N ALA A 119 28.16 -3.29 17.61
CA ALA A 119 27.19 -2.35 17.06
C ALA A 119 27.88 -1.36 16.10
N GLY A 120 27.22 -1.05 14.99
CA GLY A 120 27.75 -0.15 13.95
C GLY A 120 28.98 -0.64 13.17
N PHE A 121 29.42 -1.90 13.34
CA PHE A 121 30.61 -2.45 12.66
C PHE A 121 30.59 -2.25 11.14
N TYR A 122 29.45 -2.51 10.50
CA TYR A 122 29.33 -2.40 9.04
C TYR A 122 29.49 -0.96 8.53
N TYR A 123 29.02 0.04 9.30
CA TYR A 123 29.24 1.46 8.99
C TYR A 123 30.73 1.83 9.07
N LYS A 124 31.45 1.23 10.01
CA LYS A 124 32.87 1.52 10.26
C LYS A 124 33.82 0.80 9.30
N THR A 125 33.43 -0.38 8.80
CA THR A 125 34.35 -1.26 8.05
C THR A 125 34.08 -1.34 6.56
N PHE A 126 32.81 -1.31 6.11
CA PHE A 126 32.46 -1.66 4.72
C PHE A 126 32.06 -0.48 3.83
N MET A 127 32.06 0.76 4.35
CA MET A 127 31.72 1.95 3.55
C MET A 127 32.84 2.42 2.60
N TRP A 128 34.02 1.82 2.68
CA TRP A 128 35.16 2.16 1.82
C TRP A 128 35.86 0.89 1.30
N PRO A 129 36.25 0.82 0.01
CA PRO A 129 35.97 1.77 -1.08
C PRO A 129 34.51 1.71 -1.57
N ARG A 130 33.92 2.84 -1.98
CA ARG A 130 32.52 2.93 -2.44
C ARG A 130 32.14 1.91 -3.52
N ARG A 131 33.05 1.63 -4.47
CA ARG A 131 32.82 0.66 -5.56
C ARG A 131 32.65 -0.79 -5.07
N PHE A 132 33.19 -1.13 -3.90
CA PHE A 132 33.10 -2.47 -3.32
C PHE A 132 31.79 -2.71 -2.58
N TRP A 133 31.15 -1.64 -2.05
CA TRP A 133 29.87 -1.75 -1.36
C TRP A 133 28.82 -2.42 -2.25
N GLU A 134 28.52 -1.84 -3.41
CA GLU A 134 27.47 -2.33 -4.32
C GLU A 134 27.79 -3.70 -4.94
N ARG A 135 29.07 -3.97 -5.23
CA ARG A 135 29.47 -5.15 -6.01
C ARG A 135 29.88 -6.36 -5.18
N VAL A 136 30.33 -6.17 -3.94
CA VAL A 136 30.95 -7.23 -3.13
C VAL A 136 30.31 -7.32 -1.74
N TYR A 137 30.34 -6.22 -0.98
CA TYR A 137 29.89 -6.27 0.43
C TYR A 137 28.38 -6.41 0.54
N GLU A 138 27.60 -5.59 -0.17
CA GLU A 138 26.15 -5.61 -0.09
C GLU A 138 25.54 -6.95 -0.51
N PRO A 139 25.91 -7.58 -1.65
CA PRO A 139 25.34 -8.88 -2.03
C PRO A 139 25.66 -9.99 -1.02
N VAL A 140 26.89 -10.03 -0.50
CA VAL A 140 27.31 -11.04 0.49
C VAL A 140 26.61 -10.82 1.83
N ILE A 141 26.56 -9.57 2.32
CA ILE A 141 25.87 -9.23 3.57
C ILE A 141 24.37 -9.50 3.47
N ARG A 142 23.69 -9.14 2.36
CA ARG A 142 22.26 -9.43 2.17
C ARG A 142 21.95 -10.92 2.15
N ARG A 143 22.84 -11.73 1.58
CA ARG A 143 22.71 -13.19 1.58
C ARG A 143 22.96 -13.80 2.97
N ALA A 144 23.88 -13.20 3.72
CA ALA A 144 24.28 -13.66 5.06
C ALA A 144 23.37 -13.17 6.20
N ALA A 145 22.71 -12.03 6.02
CA ALA A 145 21.90 -11.34 7.00
C ALA A 145 20.48 -11.13 6.46
N GLY A 146 19.93 -12.12 5.76
CA GLY A 146 18.54 -12.15 5.32
C GLY A 146 17.76 -13.18 6.15
N LEU A 147 16.50 -12.88 6.52
CA LEU A 147 15.62 -13.86 7.16
C LEU A 147 14.95 -14.76 6.10
N GLY A 148 13.67 -14.54 5.80
CA GLY A 148 12.96 -15.28 4.75
C GLY A 148 13.09 -14.65 3.37
N ALA A 149 12.97 -15.48 2.33
CA ALA A 149 13.07 -15.08 0.92
C ALA A 149 11.71 -15.18 0.20
N LEU A 150 11.46 -14.26 -0.72
CA LEU A 150 10.30 -14.32 -1.63
C LEU A 150 10.55 -15.32 -2.76
N SER A 151 9.48 -15.88 -3.33
CA SER A 151 9.56 -16.84 -4.44
C SER A 151 10.04 -16.24 -5.77
N GLY A 152 9.91 -14.91 -5.93
CA GLY A 152 10.14 -14.20 -7.20
C GLY A 152 9.06 -14.44 -8.26
N GLN A 153 8.03 -15.23 -7.95
CA GLN A 153 6.94 -15.57 -8.87
C GLN A 153 5.67 -14.76 -8.53
N PRO A 154 4.80 -14.44 -9.51
CA PRO A 154 3.53 -13.78 -9.25
C PRO A 154 2.63 -14.63 -8.34
N ASN A 155 2.01 -14.00 -7.35
CA ASN A 155 1.03 -14.65 -6.50
C ASN A 155 -0.35 -14.66 -7.18
N ALA A 156 -0.97 -15.84 -7.29
CA ALA A 156 -2.30 -16.03 -7.88
C ALA A 156 -3.42 -16.16 -6.83
N ASP A 157 -3.10 -16.07 -5.54
CA ASP A 157 -4.11 -16.11 -4.47
C ASP A 157 -5.05 -14.90 -4.57
N ALA A 158 -6.33 -15.15 -4.28
CA ALA A 158 -7.34 -14.10 -4.20
C ALA A 158 -7.23 -13.33 -2.87
N TYR A 159 -7.49 -12.04 -2.91
CA TYR A 159 -7.48 -11.15 -1.75
C TYR A 159 -8.72 -10.27 -1.77
N GLU A 160 -9.17 -9.83 -0.60
CA GLU A 160 -10.34 -8.99 -0.47
C GLU A 160 -10.06 -7.72 0.34
N LYS A 161 -10.82 -6.66 0.02
CA LYS A 161 -10.95 -5.46 0.85
C LYS A 161 -12.41 -5.32 1.23
N ALA A 162 -12.67 -5.16 2.53
CA ALA A 162 -14.02 -5.01 3.05
C ALA A 162 -14.13 -3.80 3.98
N TYR A 163 -15.37 -3.34 4.16
CA TYR A 163 -15.71 -2.18 5.00
C TYR A 163 -16.74 -2.61 6.03
N ALA A 164 -16.55 -2.20 7.28
CA ALA A 164 -17.46 -2.47 8.37
C ALA A 164 -17.73 -1.21 9.19
N PHE A 165 -18.91 -1.16 9.80
CA PHE A 165 -19.37 -0.06 10.64
C PHE A 165 -19.92 -0.68 11.92
N CYS A 166 -19.72 -0.04 13.08
CA CYS A 166 -20.29 -0.47 14.34
C CYS A 166 -20.47 0.69 15.31
N ASP A 167 -21.31 0.51 16.33
CA ASP A 167 -21.39 1.42 17.46
C ASP A 167 -20.13 1.28 18.33
N LEU A 168 -19.69 0.04 18.58
CA LEU A 168 -18.54 -0.26 19.43
C LEU A 168 -17.61 -1.32 18.81
N LEU A 169 -16.33 -0.96 18.62
CA LEU A 169 -15.26 -1.91 18.30
C LEU A 169 -14.51 -2.32 19.57
N VAL A 170 -14.55 -3.60 19.94
CA VAL A 170 -13.74 -4.18 21.02
C VAL A 170 -12.54 -4.91 20.42
N ILE A 171 -11.33 -4.52 20.82
CA ILE A 171 -10.06 -4.99 20.26
C ILE A 171 -9.36 -5.90 21.29
N GLY A 172 -9.39 -7.21 21.04
CA GLY A 172 -8.90 -8.25 21.93
C GLY A 172 -10.04 -8.92 22.70
N ALA A 173 -10.13 -10.24 22.62
CA ALA A 173 -11.15 -11.09 23.22
C ALA A 173 -10.62 -11.83 24.47
N GLY A 174 -9.78 -11.18 25.27
CA GLY A 174 -9.46 -11.62 26.62
C GLY A 174 -10.60 -11.37 27.62
N PRO A 175 -10.39 -11.59 28.93
CA PRO A 175 -11.42 -11.39 29.96
C PRO A 175 -12.06 -9.99 29.92
N THR A 176 -11.24 -8.95 29.75
CA THR A 176 -11.72 -7.56 29.59
C THR A 176 -12.61 -7.38 28.38
N GLY A 177 -12.17 -7.87 27.22
CA GLY A 177 -12.88 -7.68 25.95
C GLY A 177 -14.17 -8.47 25.88
N LEU A 178 -14.17 -9.72 26.37
CA LEU A 178 -15.39 -10.52 26.48
C LEU A 178 -16.42 -9.84 27.38
N MET A 179 -16.01 -9.33 28.54
CA MET A 179 -16.92 -8.62 29.43
C MET A 179 -17.46 -7.32 28.81
N ALA A 180 -16.60 -6.57 28.12
CA ALA A 180 -17.00 -5.35 27.43
C ALA A 180 -17.99 -5.61 26.29
N ALA A 181 -17.72 -6.62 25.46
CA ALA A 181 -18.58 -7.03 24.35
C ALA A 181 -19.92 -7.57 24.86
N LEU A 182 -19.93 -8.34 25.95
CA LEU A 182 -21.15 -8.86 26.57
C LEU A 182 -22.03 -7.73 27.11
N ALA A 183 -21.44 -6.75 27.79
CA ALA A 183 -22.13 -5.55 28.27
C ALA A 183 -22.75 -4.73 27.15
N ALA A 184 -21.97 -4.43 26.11
CA ALA A 184 -22.46 -3.64 24.99
C ALA A 184 -23.48 -4.40 24.13
N GLY A 185 -23.26 -5.70 23.89
CA GLY A 185 -24.14 -6.57 23.13
C GLY A 185 -25.52 -6.70 23.79
N ARG A 186 -25.57 -6.99 25.09
CA ARG A 186 -26.83 -7.05 25.85
C ARG A 186 -27.57 -5.70 25.91
N ALA A 187 -26.83 -4.59 25.84
CA ALA A 187 -27.41 -3.24 25.76
C ALA A 187 -27.89 -2.86 24.34
N GLY A 188 -27.80 -3.78 23.37
CA GLY A 188 -28.30 -3.60 22.00
C GLY A 188 -27.43 -2.69 21.13
N ALA A 189 -26.17 -2.46 21.50
CA ALA A 189 -25.22 -1.77 20.62
C ALA A 189 -24.78 -2.70 19.48
N ASP A 190 -24.49 -2.15 18.30
CA ASP A 190 -23.84 -2.91 17.23
C ASP A 190 -22.35 -3.06 17.55
N VAL A 191 -21.92 -4.28 17.89
CA VAL A 191 -20.58 -4.58 18.42
C VAL A 191 -19.78 -5.41 17.44
N ILE A 192 -18.55 -4.99 17.17
CA ILE A 192 -17.54 -5.87 16.56
C ILE A 192 -16.53 -6.25 17.65
N LEU A 193 -16.33 -7.55 17.88
CA LEU A 193 -15.25 -8.08 18.72
C LEU A 193 -14.20 -8.74 17.83
N ALA A 194 -13.05 -8.09 17.69
CA ALA A 194 -11.93 -8.56 16.86
C ALA A 194 -10.77 -9.07 17.73
N ASP A 195 -10.26 -10.24 17.39
CA ASP A 195 -9.13 -10.86 18.09
C ASP A 195 -8.20 -11.58 17.10
N GLU A 196 -6.89 -11.44 17.29
CA GLU A 196 -5.91 -12.04 16.38
C GLU A 196 -5.83 -13.57 16.48
N ASP A 197 -6.30 -14.13 17.59
CA ASP A 197 -6.23 -15.55 17.88
C ASP A 197 -7.34 -16.34 17.16
N ALA A 198 -7.05 -17.62 16.99
CA ALA A 198 -7.96 -18.61 16.44
C ALA A 198 -9.14 -18.93 17.36
N VAL A 199 -8.96 -18.76 18.68
CA VAL A 199 -9.92 -19.09 19.74
C VAL A 199 -9.99 -17.90 20.70
N MET A 200 -11.17 -17.27 20.79
CA MET A 200 -11.42 -16.16 21.70
C MET A 200 -11.37 -16.63 23.17
N GLY A 201 -10.94 -15.75 24.07
CA GLY A 201 -10.71 -16.03 25.50
C GLY A 201 -9.39 -15.45 26.03
N GLY A 202 -8.43 -15.19 25.14
CA GLY A 202 -7.12 -14.61 25.50
C GLY A 202 -6.44 -15.41 26.62
N ARG A 203 -6.06 -14.73 27.71
CA ARG A 203 -5.41 -15.36 28.87
C ARG A 203 -6.24 -16.49 29.51
N LEU A 204 -7.57 -16.46 29.42
CA LEU A 204 -8.42 -17.52 29.98
C LEU A 204 -8.20 -18.88 29.31
N ASN A 205 -7.70 -18.89 28.07
CA ASN A 205 -7.32 -20.11 27.35
C ASN A 205 -5.88 -20.57 27.67
N ALA A 206 -5.11 -19.73 28.37
CA ALA A 206 -3.69 -19.95 28.66
C ALA A 206 -3.40 -20.34 30.10
N GLU A 207 -4.33 -20.08 31.02
CA GLU A 207 -4.16 -20.27 32.47
C GLU A 207 -5.15 -21.33 33.01
N SER A 208 -4.86 -21.88 34.19
CA SER A 208 -5.73 -22.85 34.86
C SER A 208 -6.66 -22.25 35.93
N GLU A 209 -6.95 -20.95 35.83
CA GLU A 209 -7.78 -20.22 36.79
C GLU A 209 -9.24 -20.68 36.77
N ILE A 210 -9.89 -20.52 37.94
CA ILE A 210 -11.32 -20.76 38.12
C ILE A 210 -12.05 -19.41 38.03
N VAL A 211 -13.10 -19.36 37.21
CA VAL A 211 -14.02 -18.24 37.03
C VAL A 211 -15.42 -18.77 37.27
N GLU A 212 -16.16 -18.19 38.22
CA GLU A 212 -17.53 -18.63 38.55
C GLU A 212 -17.64 -20.13 38.82
N GLY A 213 -16.71 -20.67 39.62
CA GLY A 213 -16.70 -22.08 40.00
C GLY A 213 -16.31 -23.07 38.88
N GLN A 214 -15.97 -22.61 37.69
CA GLN A 214 -15.56 -23.43 36.55
C GLN A 214 -14.21 -22.99 35.94
N PRO A 215 -13.53 -23.82 35.12
CA PRO A 215 -12.31 -23.41 34.44
C PRO A 215 -12.51 -22.18 33.54
N GLY A 216 -11.59 -21.22 33.55
CA GLY A 216 -11.70 -19.97 32.79
C GLY A 216 -11.94 -20.16 31.29
N GLN A 217 -11.31 -21.17 30.68
CA GLN A 217 -11.53 -21.54 29.27
C GLN A 217 -12.98 -21.98 28.98
N ALA A 218 -13.67 -22.60 29.95
CA ALA A 218 -15.06 -23.03 29.81
C ALA A 218 -15.99 -21.82 29.87
N TRP A 219 -15.78 -20.93 30.85
CA TRP A 219 -16.49 -19.65 30.95
C TRP A 219 -16.33 -18.80 29.68
N ALA A 220 -15.11 -18.70 29.14
CA ALA A 220 -14.86 -17.96 27.90
C ALA A 220 -15.65 -18.53 26.72
N ALA A 221 -15.71 -19.87 26.59
CA ALA A 221 -16.47 -20.53 25.54
C ALA A 221 -17.99 -20.27 25.68
N GLU A 222 -18.53 -20.25 26.89
CA GLU A 222 -19.93 -19.92 27.17
C GLU A 222 -20.27 -18.48 26.76
N VAL A 223 -19.44 -17.50 27.15
CA VAL A 223 -19.65 -16.09 26.78
C VAL A 223 -19.53 -15.89 25.27
N VAL A 224 -18.55 -16.53 24.61
CA VAL A 224 -18.40 -16.45 23.15
C VAL A 224 -19.62 -17.08 22.46
N ALA A 225 -20.16 -18.19 22.97
CA ALA A 225 -21.38 -18.79 22.43
C ALA A 225 -22.60 -17.87 22.60
N GLU A 226 -22.72 -17.17 23.74
CA GLU A 226 -23.78 -16.18 23.94
C GLU A 226 -23.65 -15.01 22.97
N LEU A 227 -22.45 -14.43 22.83
CA LEU A 227 -22.18 -13.34 21.88
C LEU A 227 -22.48 -13.77 20.44
N ALA A 228 -22.12 -14.99 20.06
CA ALA A 228 -22.40 -15.53 18.72
C ALA A 228 -23.90 -15.69 18.42
N ALA A 229 -24.74 -15.80 19.46
CA ALA A 229 -26.19 -15.90 19.33
C ALA A 229 -26.88 -14.51 19.25
N MET A 230 -26.13 -13.41 19.38
CA MET A 230 -26.67 -12.05 19.31
C MET A 230 -26.56 -11.49 17.88
N ASP A 231 -27.68 -11.09 17.28
CA ASP A 231 -27.72 -10.52 15.91
C ASP A 231 -26.95 -9.20 15.78
N ASN A 232 -26.75 -8.47 16.89
CA ASN A 232 -26.03 -7.21 16.96
C ASN A 232 -24.56 -7.35 17.37
N VAL A 233 -24.01 -8.57 17.41
CA VAL A 233 -22.61 -8.81 17.72
C VAL A 233 -21.95 -9.59 16.59
N ARG A 234 -20.87 -9.03 16.03
CA ARG A 234 -20.00 -9.70 15.07
C ARG A 234 -18.70 -10.13 15.74
N LEU A 235 -18.47 -11.44 15.74
CA LEU A 235 -17.21 -12.03 16.18
C LEU A 235 -16.25 -12.15 15.00
N MET A 236 -15.04 -11.60 15.14
CA MET A 236 -13.97 -11.65 14.13
C MET A 236 -12.71 -12.29 14.73
N PRO A 237 -12.66 -13.64 14.85
CA PRO A 237 -11.43 -14.33 15.21
C PRO A 237 -10.41 -14.24 14.06
N ARG A 238 -9.14 -14.55 14.32
CA ARG A 238 -8.04 -14.45 13.32
C ARG A 238 -7.96 -13.07 12.65
N THR A 239 -8.41 -12.04 13.35
CA THR A 239 -8.49 -10.68 12.86
C THR A 239 -7.65 -9.77 13.75
N THR A 240 -6.47 -9.41 13.26
CA THR A 240 -5.64 -8.45 13.98
C THR A 240 -6.07 -7.03 13.61
N VAL A 241 -6.43 -6.21 14.60
CA VAL A 241 -6.55 -4.76 14.36
C VAL A 241 -5.15 -4.18 14.28
N THR A 242 -4.77 -3.73 13.09
CA THR A 242 -3.38 -3.36 12.76
C THR A 242 -3.10 -1.88 12.96
N GLY A 243 -4.12 -1.02 12.89
CA GLY A 243 -3.94 0.43 12.91
C GLY A 243 -5.17 1.18 13.43
N ALA A 244 -4.92 2.32 14.06
CA ALA A 244 -5.94 3.29 14.46
C ALA A 244 -5.63 4.58 13.71
N TYR A 245 -6.65 5.18 13.12
CA TYR A 245 -6.57 6.34 12.23
C TYR A 245 -7.64 7.38 12.60
N ASP A 246 -7.56 8.56 12.00
CA ASP A 246 -8.48 9.67 12.25
C ASP A 246 -9.95 9.29 12.00
N GLY A 247 -10.86 9.94 12.75
CA GLY A 247 -12.31 9.78 12.55
C GLY A 247 -12.90 8.44 13.01
N GLY A 248 -12.26 7.75 13.98
CA GLY A 248 -12.74 6.45 14.47
C GLY A 248 -12.53 5.32 13.48
N MET A 249 -11.53 5.44 12.61
CA MET A 249 -11.21 4.46 11.58
C MET A 249 -10.12 3.49 12.03
N PHE A 250 -10.33 2.20 11.80
CA PHE A 250 -9.41 1.13 12.13
C PHE A 250 -9.12 0.27 10.91
N GLY A 251 -7.84 -0.10 10.75
CA GLY A 251 -7.42 -1.11 9.78
C GLY A 251 -7.31 -2.45 10.49
N ALA A 252 -7.82 -3.52 9.89
CA ALA A 252 -7.67 -4.87 10.42
C ALA A 252 -7.39 -5.89 9.30
N LEU A 253 -6.62 -6.92 9.61
CA LEU A 253 -6.31 -8.01 8.68
C LEU A 253 -6.91 -9.31 9.22
N GLU A 254 -7.81 -9.91 8.44
CA GLU A 254 -8.39 -11.21 8.73
C GLU A 254 -7.70 -12.30 7.92
N ARG A 255 -7.24 -13.34 8.62
CA ARG A 255 -6.69 -14.56 8.00
C ARG A 255 -7.81 -15.53 7.66
N VAL A 256 -8.35 -15.39 6.45
CA VAL A 256 -9.54 -16.14 5.99
C VAL A 256 -9.22 -17.61 5.68
N ASN A 257 -8.17 -17.87 4.89
CA ASN A 257 -7.91 -19.22 4.37
C ASN A 257 -6.46 -19.71 4.56
N GLN A 258 -5.58 -18.92 5.17
CA GLN A 258 -4.18 -19.30 5.47
C GLN A 258 -4.03 -20.51 6.40
N HIS A 259 -5.07 -20.82 7.18
CA HIS A 259 -5.08 -21.93 8.15
C HIS A 259 -5.67 -23.23 7.58
N ARG A 260 -5.91 -23.29 6.26
CA ARG A 260 -6.56 -24.41 5.58
C ARG A 260 -5.76 -24.88 4.37
N ALA A 261 -5.91 -26.16 4.02
CA ALA A 261 -5.34 -26.76 2.82
C ALA A 261 -6.01 -26.31 1.49
N ARG A 262 -6.91 -25.31 1.53
CA ARG A 262 -7.84 -24.97 0.45
C ARG A 262 -7.46 -23.69 -0.32
N ARG A 263 -6.18 -23.44 -0.55
CA ARG A 263 -5.75 -22.33 -1.43
C ARG A 263 -6.35 -22.51 -2.83
N GLY A 264 -6.84 -21.42 -3.45
CA GLY A 264 -7.43 -21.44 -4.78
C GLY A 264 -8.90 -21.92 -4.88
N THR A 265 -9.60 -22.17 -3.77
CA THR A 265 -11.00 -22.63 -3.76
C THR A 265 -12.07 -21.51 -3.87
N GLY A 266 -11.68 -20.35 -4.40
CA GLY A 266 -12.56 -19.18 -4.59
C GLY A 266 -12.67 -18.24 -3.38
N ALA A 267 -12.41 -18.71 -2.16
CA ALA A 267 -12.31 -17.84 -0.98
C ALA A 267 -10.99 -17.05 -0.98
N PRO A 268 -10.97 -15.79 -0.53
CA PRO A 268 -9.74 -15.01 -0.41
C PRO A 268 -8.80 -15.65 0.63
N LEU A 269 -7.50 -15.44 0.44
CA LEU A 269 -6.49 -15.86 1.42
C LEU A 269 -6.58 -15.00 2.68
N GLU A 270 -6.73 -13.69 2.48
CA GLU A 270 -6.83 -12.66 3.51
C GLU A 270 -7.82 -11.57 3.08
N CYS A 271 -8.47 -10.96 4.08
CA CYS A 271 -9.31 -9.78 3.89
C CYS A 271 -8.75 -8.60 4.68
N PHE A 272 -8.54 -7.46 4.02
CA PHE A 272 -8.19 -6.21 4.68
C PHE A 272 -9.46 -5.39 4.97
N TRP A 273 -9.76 -5.21 6.25
CA TRP A 273 -10.93 -4.50 6.74
C TRP A 273 -10.63 -3.04 7.04
N ARG A 274 -11.54 -2.16 6.62
CA ARG A 274 -11.67 -0.78 7.10
C ARG A 274 -12.90 -0.70 8.01
N ILE A 275 -12.68 -0.58 9.31
CA ILE A 275 -13.74 -0.56 10.32
C ILE A 275 -13.92 0.87 10.82
N ALA A 276 -15.12 1.44 10.63
CA ALA A 276 -15.52 2.70 11.25
C ALA A 276 -16.29 2.41 12.54
N ALA A 277 -15.84 2.94 13.67
CA ALA A 277 -16.48 2.72 14.97
C ALA A 277 -16.78 4.04 15.67
N LYS A 278 -17.99 4.19 16.20
CA LYS A 278 -18.36 5.39 16.98
C LYS A 278 -17.62 5.45 18.32
N GLN A 279 -17.42 4.30 18.96
CA GLN A 279 -16.60 4.11 20.15
C GLN A 279 -15.70 2.88 19.95
N SER A 280 -14.60 2.80 20.69
CA SER A 280 -13.74 1.61 20.71
C SER A 280 -13.16 1.34 22.09
N ILE A 281 -12.93 0.05 22.38
CA ILE A 281 -12.26 -0.41 23.60
C ILE A 281 -11.04 -1.21 23.19
N LEU A 282 -9.87 -0.77 23.62
CA LEU A 282 -8.63 -1.53 23.52
C LEU A 282 -8.53 -2.45 24.74
N ALA A 283 -8.58 -3.75 24.50
CA ALA A 283 -8.43 -4.82 25.49
C ALA A 283 -7.30 -5.80 25.07
N ALA A 284 -6.22 -5.26 24.48
CA ALA A 284 -5.13 -6.01 23.84
C ALA A 284 -4.12 -6.66 24.82
N GLY A 285 -4.46 -6.76 26.10
CA GLY A 285 -3.62 -7.42 27.10
C GLY A 285 -2.25 -6.77 27.35
N ALA A 286 -1.31 -7.58 27.84
CA ALA A 286 0.07 -7.21 28.08
C ALA A 286 1.00 -8.33 27.61
N LEU A 287 2.21 -7.97 27.19
CA LEU A 287 3.23 -8.89 26.71
C LEU A 287 4.29 -9.11 27.80
N GLU A 288 4.65 -10.37 28.07
CA GLU A 288 5.67 -10.69 29.06
C GLU A 288 7.05 -10.29 28.55
N ARG A 289 7.90 -9.75 29.43
CA ARG A 289 9.25 -9.30 29.08
C ARG A 289 10.33 -10.22 29.65
N PRO A 290 11.46 -10.38 28.93
CA PRO A 290 12.58 -11.18 29.38
C PRO A 290 13.42 -10.46 30.43
N VAL A 291 14.26 -11.22 31.14
CA VAL A 291 15.41 -10.73 31.89
C VAL A 291 16.68 -11.05 31.10
N ALA A 292 17.55 -10.05 30.89
CA ALA A 292 18.79 -10.25 30.15
C ALA A 292 19.87 -10.93 31.02
N PHE A 293 20.42 -12.06 30.60
CA PHE A 293 21.57 -12.71 31.26
C PHE A 293 22.40 -13.47 30.23
N ALA A 294 23.60 -13.93 30.59
CA ALA A 294 24.51 -14.52 29.61
C ALA A 294 23.90 -15.75 28.90
N ASN A 295 23.91 -15.76 27.57
CA ASN A 295 23.37 -16.82 26.72
C ASN A 295 21.87 -17.11 26.94
N ASN A 296 21.07 -16.09 27.27
CA ASN A 296 19.61 -16.21 27.40
C ASN A 296 18.84 -16.47 26.08
N ASP A 297 19.52 -16.78 24.98
CA ASP A 297 18.93 -16.96 23.64
C ASP A 297 18.78 -18.43 23.19
N ARG A 298 19.21 -19.39 24.01
CA ARG A 298 19.27 -20.80 23.62
C ARG A 298 17.87 -21.42 23.42
N PRO A 299 17.70 -22.36 22.48
CA PRO A 299 16.46 -23.12 22.34
C PRO A 299 16.13 -23.88 23.62
N GLY A 300 14.90 -23.75 24.12
CA GLY A 300 14.47 -24.24 25.44
C GLY A 300 14.36 -23.13 26.48
N ILE A 301 14.93 -21.95 26.23
CA ILE A 301 14.65 -20.76 27.02
C ILE A 301 13.39 -20.09 26.47
N MET A 302 12.39 -19.88 27.33
CA MET A 302 11.05 -19.40 26.96
C MET A 302 10.51 -18.42 28.00
N MET A 303 9.56 -17.58 27.60
CA MET A 303 8.77 -16.77 28.53
C MET A 303 7.90 -17.67 29.42
N ALA A 304 7.79 -17.37 30.71
CA ALA A 304 7.10 -18.23 31.68
C ALA A 304 5.61 -18.35 31.40
N GLY A 305 4.96 -17.26 30.96
CA GLY A 305 3.59 -17.25 30.46
C GLY A 305 3.44 -18.09 29.19
N ALA A 306 4.41 -18.06 28.27
CA ALA A 306 4.38 -18.92 27.08
C ALA A 306 4.46 -20.41 27.46
N VAL A 307 5.30 -20.78 28.44
CA VAL A 307 5.35 -22.15 28.96
C VAL A 307 3.99 -22.59 29.50
N ARG A 308 3.27 -21.72 30.23
CA ARG A 308 1.89 -21.99 30.67
C ARG A 308 0.93 -22.15 29.51
N VAL A 309 1.01 -21.29 28.48
CA VAL A 309 0.17 -21.41 27.28
C VAL A 309 0.39 -22.76 26.60
N TYR A 310 1.63 -23.19 26.38
CA TYR A 310 1.92 -24.51 25.81
C TYR A 310 1.36 -25.65 26.64
N LEU A 311 1.51 -25.56 27.96
CA LEU A 311 1.04 -26.57 28.89
C LEU A 311 -0.49 -26.68 28.90
N ASN A 312 -1.19 -25.55 29.01
CA ASN A 312 -2.62 -25.48 29.26
C ASN A 312 -3.44 -25.56 27.96
N ARG A 313 -3.03 -24.81 26.93
CA ARG A 313 -3.76 -24.71 25.67
C ARG A 313 -3.49 -25.89 24.74
N TRP A 314 -2.24 -26.33 24.60
CA TRP A 314 -1.88 -27.39 23.64
C TRP A 314 -1.51 -28.72 24.32
N GLY A 315 -1.48 -28.76 25.65
CA GLY A 315 -1.09 -29.95 26.40
C GLY A 315 0.36 -30.34 26.14
N VAL A 316 1.25 -29.37 25.94
CA VAL A 316 2.66 -29.57 25.60
C VAL A 316 3.55 -29.04 26.70
N ALA A 317 4.34 -29.93 27.32
CA ALA A 317 5.46 -29.54 28.16
C ALA A 317 6.68 -29.23 27.27
N PRO A 318 7.22 -28.00 27.28
CA PRO A 318 8.39 -27.65 26.46
C PRO A 318 9.69 -28.34 26.92
N GLY A 319 9.76 -28.70 28.20
CA GLY A 319 10.86 -29.41 28.87
C GLY A 319 10.41 -30.67 29.60
N LYS A 320 11.34 -31.61 29.83
CA LYS A 320 11.19 -32.68 30.81
C LYS A 320 11.61 -32.23 32.21
N GLN A 321 12.62 -31.36 32.29
CA GLN A 321 13.17 -30.80 33.53
C GLN A 321 13.26 -29.29 33.38
N VAL A 322 12.30 -28.59 34.00
CA VAL A 322 12.09 -27.16 33.81
C VAL A 322 12.64 -26.37 34.99
N ALA A 323 13.55 -25.44 34.74
CA ALA A 323 13.89 -24.40 35.71
C ALA A 323 12.97 -23.19 35.48
N VAL A 324 12.56 -22.51 36.55
CA VAL A 324 11.72 -21.32 36.46
C VAL A 324 12.46 -20.16 37.12
N PHE A 325 12.65 -19.05 36.40
CA PHE A 325 13.35 -17.87 36.88
C PHE A 325 12.45 -16.65 36.75
N GLY A 326 12.29 -15.88 37.81
CA GLY A 326 11.59 -14.61 37.68
C GLY A 326 11.78 -13.65 38.85
N ASN A 327 11.15 -12.50 38.68
CA ASN A 327 11.19 -11.38 39.61
C ASN A 327 9.81 -10.97 40.14
N ASN A 328 8.82 -11.84 39.94
CA ASN A 328 7.41 -11.58 40.22
C ASN A 328 6.65 -12.89 40.48
N ASP A 329 5.42 -12.78 40.97
CA ASP A 329 4.61 -13.92 41.41
C ASP A 329 4.12 -14.83 40.25
N ASP A 330 4.19 -14.41 39.00
CA ASP A 330 3.82 -15.27 37.87
C ASP A 330 4.82 -16.41 37.67
N ALA A 331 6.10 -16.22 38.01
CA ALA A 331 7.07 -17.32 38.02
C ALA A 331 6.64 -18.45 38.97
N HIS A 332 6.04 -18.10 40.10
CA HIS A 332 5.53 -19.07 41.08
C HIS A 332 4.37 -19.85 40.51
N ARG A 333 3.47 -19.16 39.83
CA ARG A 333 2.32 -19.76 39.16
C ARG A 333 2.77 -20.78 38.14
N THR A 334 3.75 -20.44 37.29
CA THR A 334 4.31 -21.37 36.29
C THR A 334 4.91 -22.62 36.95
N ALA A 335 5.67 -22.46 38.04
CA ALA A 335 6.24 -23.60 38.76
C ALA A 335 5.15 -24.52 39.36
N ARG A 336 4.09 -23.93 39.96
CA ARG A 336 2.96 -24.70 40.51
C ARG A 336 2.22 -25.48 39.43
N GLU A 337 1.90 -24.84 38.31
CA GLU A 337 1.16 -25.49 37.21
C GLU A 337 1.95 -26.62 36.55
N LEU A 338 3.26 -26.43 36.35
CA LEU A 338 4.14 -27.48 35.83
C LEU A 338 4.18 -28.69 36.77
N ALA A 339 4.38 -28.45 38.07
CA ALA A 339 4.38 -29.51 39.07
C ALA A 339 3.03 -30.25 39.14
N ALA A 340 1.91 -29.50 39.12
CA ALA A 340 0.56 -30.07 39.09
C ALA A 340 0.27 -30.87 37.81
N ALA A 341 0.94 -30.54 36.70
CA ALA A 341 0.87 -31.29 35.44
C ALA A 341 1.81 -32.51 35.41
N GLY A 342 2.56 -32.78 36.48
CA GLY A 342 3.55 -33.87 36.54
C GLY A 342 4.86 -33.59 35.80
N VAL A 343 5.13 -32.33 35.43
CA VAL A 343 6.43 -31.92 34.85
C VAL A 343 7.43 -31.69 35.98
N HIS A 344 8.63 -32.23 35.84
CA HIS A 344 9.66 -32.07 36.87
C HIS A 344 10.20 -30.62 36.88
N VAL A 345 9.96 -29.92 37.98
CA VAL A 345 10.50 -28.56 38.22
C VAL A 345 11.83 -28.69 38.94
N ALA A 346 12.92 -28.32 38.25
CA ALA A 346 14.28 -28.43 38.77
C ALA A 346 14.52 -27.46 39.95
N ALA A 347 14.08 -26.21 39.79
CA ALA A 347 14.05 -25.20 40.84
C ALA A 347 13.17 -24.03 40.40
N LEU A 348 12.56 -23.36 41.39
CA LEU A 348 12.06 -21.99 41.27
C LEU A 348 13.15 -21.03 41.79
N ILE A 349 13.71 -20.24 40.89
CA ILE A 349 14.72 -19.22 41.15
C ILE A 349 14.01 -17.87 41.21
N ASP A 350 13.89 -17.29 42.39
CA ASP A 350 13.30 -15.97 42.59
C ASP A 350 14.39 -14.98 43.00
N CYS A 351 14.52 -13.87 42.27
CA CYS A 351 15.54 -12.87 42.58
C CYS A 351 15.23 -12.07 43.85
N ARG A 352 13.97 -12.11 44.32
CA ARG A 352 13.52 -11.40 45.52
C ARG A 352 13.95 -12.15 46.78
N GLU A 353 14.32 -11.40 47.80
CA GLU A 353 14.75 -11.96 49.09
C GLU A 353 13.55 -12.37 49.97
N GLY A 354 13.76 -13.34 50.86
CA GLY A 354 12.74 -13.76 51.85
C GLY A 354 11.51 -14.48 51.30
N VAL A 355 11.52 -14.87 50.02
CA VAL A 355 10.40 -15.53 49.35
C VAL A 355 10.19 -16.94 49.90
N ARG A 356 8.97 -17.22 50.36
CA ARG A 356 8.55 -18.55 50.84
C ARG A 356 7.32 -19.03 50.08
N VAL A 357 7.39 -20.24 49.54
CA VAL A 357 6.27 -20.90 48.86
C VAL A 357 5.81 -22.06 49.74
N GLN A 358 4.65 -21.91 50.37
CA GLN A 358 4.09 -22.98 51.20
C GLN A 358 3.71 -24.19 50.34
N GLY A 359 4.06 -25.40 50.81
CA GLY A 359 3.70 -26.65 50.14
C GLY A 359 4.38 -26.89 48.78
N ALA A 360 5.48 -26.20 48.48
CA ALA A 360 6.19 -26.39 47.21
C ALA A 360 6.74 -27.83 47.09
N ALA A 361 6.34 -28.54 46.03
CA ALA A 361 6.84 -29.87 45.70
C ALA A 361 8.21 -29.85 45.00
N TYR A 362 8.88 -28.69 44.96
CA TYR A 362 10.10 -28.44 44.21
C TYR A 362 11.00 -27.45 44.97
N PRO A 363 12.32 -27.44 44.69
CA PRO A 363 13.25 -26.51 45.33
C PRO A 363 12.91 -25.04 45.04
N VAL A 364 12.94 -24.20 46.09
CA VAL A 364 12.75 -22.74 45.98
C VAL A 364 14.03 -22.05 46.43
N LEU A 365 14.60 -21.24 45.54
CA LEU A 365 15.83 -20.49 45.75
C LEU A 365 15.50 -19.00 45.75
N SER A 366 15.35 -18.43 46.95
CA SER A 366 15.11 -16.99 47.14
C SER A 366 16.42 -16.19 47.10
N GLY A 367 16.36 -14.96 46.61
CA GLY A 367 17.54 -14.09 46.44
C GLY A 367 18.53 -14.63 45.41
N ALA A 368 18.06 -15.46 44.47
CA ALA A 368 18.91 -16.16 43.50
C ALA A 368 18.64 -15.67 42.08
N GLN A 369 19.67 -15.69 41.22
CA GLN A 369 19.57 -15.20 39.84
C GLN A 369 20.14 -16.23 38.86
N VAL A 370 19.51 -16.41 37.70
CA VAL A 370 20.15 -17.14 36.59
C VAL A 370 21.14 -16.20 35.92
N CYS A 371 22.44 -16.53 35.97
CA CYS A 371 23.50 -15.69 35.41
C CYS A 371 24.04 -16.19 34.06
N ASN A 372 23.83 -17.47 33.72
CA ASN A 372 24.27 -18.04 32.44
C ASN A 372 23.44 -19.25 32.02
N ALA A 373 23.45 -19.59 30.74
CA ALA A 373 22.88 -20.83 30.18
C ALA A 373 23.89 -21.58 29.30
N SER A 374 23.89 -22.91 29.42
CA SER A 374 24.81 -23.83 28.73
C SER A 374 24.06 -24.83 27.84
N GLY A 375 24.76 -25.33 26.82
CA GLY A 375 24.25 -26.30 25.84
C GLY A 375 24.50 -25.82 24.40
N ARG A 376 24.73 -26.72 23.44
CA ARG A 376 25.14 -26.32 22.09
C ARG A 376 23.95 -25.97 21.20
N LYS A 377 23.10 -26.95 20.92
CA LYS A 377 21.92 -26.81 20.04
C LYS A 377 20.63 -26.50 20.79
N GLU A 378 20.60 -26.83 22.08
CA GLU A 378 19.49 -26.59 22.99
C GLU A 378 20.05 -26.35 24.40
N LEU A 379 19.18 -25.96 25.32
CA LEU A 379 19.51 -25.80 26.72
C LEU A 379 19.77 -27.16 27.39
N GLU A 380 20.88 -27.27 28.12
CA GLU A 380 21.25 -28.46 28.89
C GLU A 380 21.36 -28.15 30.39
N ALA A 381 21.76 -26.92 30.73
CA ALA A 381 21.91 -26.48 32.12
C ALA A 381 21.86 -24.95 32.23
N VAL A 382 21.46 -24.48 33.41
CA VAL A 382 21.52 -23.07 33.83
C VAL A 382 22.52 -22.90 34.96
N THR A 383 23.28 -21.81 34.95
CA THR A 383 24.11 -21.39 36.08
C THR A 383 23.32 -20.38 36.90
N ILE A 384 23.18 -20.66 38.18
CA ILE A 384 22.52 -19.81 39.16
C ILE A 384 23.55 -19.19 40.09
N ARG A 385 23.29 -17.96 40.52
CA ARG A 385 24.04 -17.26 41.57
C ARG A 385 23.17 -17.16 42.81
N THR A 386 23.72 -17.57 43.95
CA THR A 386 23.10 -17.51 45.28
C THR A 386 24.06 -16.80 46.25
N ALA A 387 23.62 -16.56 47.49
CA ALA A 387 24.51 -16.11 48.56
C ALA A 387 25.72 -17.03 48.80
N SER A 388 25.61 -18.32 48.45
CA SER A 388 26.70 -19.31 48.60
C SER A 388 27.66 -19.38 47.40
N GLY A 389 27.42 -18.61 46.34
CA GLY A 389 28.19 -18.63 45.10
C GLY A 389 27.40 -19.14 43.89
N GLU A 390 28.12 -19.48 42.81
CA GLU A 390 27.54 -19.92 41.54
C GLU A 390 27.48 -21.46 41.43
N HIS A 391 26.33 -21.99 41.03
CA HIS A 391 26.07 -23.44 40.91
C HIS A 391 25.35 -23.74 39.59
N LYS A 392 25.50 -24.96 39.07
CA LYS A 392 24.79 -25.42 37.86
C LYS A 392 23.61 -26.30 38.21
N ILE A 393 22.48 -26.06 37.55
CA ILE A 393 21.27 -26.89 37.60
C ILE A 393 21.02 -27.45 36.19
N GLN A 394 20.84 -28.76 36.08
CA GLN A 394 20.41 -29.39 34.83
C GLN A 394 18.96 -28.99 34.53
N ALA A 395 18.74 -28.50 33.32
CA ALA A 395 17.43 -28.09 32.85
C ALA A 395 17.42 -28.09 31.33
N ASP A 396 16.38 -28.68 30.74
CA ASP A 396 16.18 -28.70 29.28
C ASP A 396 15.17 -27.64 28.82
N CYS A 397 14.58 -26.93 29.78
CA CYS A 397 13.76 -25.74 29.56
C CYS A 397 13.99 -24.74 30.70
N LEU A 398 14.05 -23.45 30.38
CA LEU A 398 14.07 -22.36 31.35
C LEU A 398 12.89 -21.42 31.05
N ALA A 399 11.95 -21.35 31.98
CA ALA A 399 10.84 -20.40 31.96
C ALA A 399 11.28 -19.08 32.63
N ILE A 400 11.27 -17.96 31.91
CA ILE A 400 11.69 -16.65 32.41
C ILE A 400 10.49 -15.71 32.55
N SER A 401 10.37 -15.04 33.69
CA SER A 401 9.41 -13.95 33.89
C SER A 401 10.10 -12.69 34.39
N GLY A 402 10.18 -11.65 33.55
CA GLY A 402 10.73 -10.33 33.90
C GLY A 402 9.65 -9.27 34.22
N GLY A 403 8.38 -9.68 34.22
CA GLY A 403 7.21 -8.82 34.35
C GLY A 403 6.49 -8.57 33.02
N TRP A 404 5.52 -7.65 33.02
CA TRP A 404 4.59 -7.46 31.90
C TRP A 404 4.60 -6.03 31.35
N ASN A 405 4.57 -5.90 30.02
CA ASN A 405 4.48 -4.66 29.30
C ASN A 405 3.06 -4.51 28.70
N PRO A 406 2.25 -3.55 29.17
CA PRO A 406 0.95 -3.26 28.57
C PRO A 406 1.05 -3.01 27.05
N SER A 407 0.09 -3.54 26.28
CA SER A 407 0.03 -3.37 24.83
C SER A 407 -0.46 -1.97 24.43
N VAL A 408 0.42 -0.97 24.54
CA VAL A 408 0.08 0.46 24.27
C VAL A 408 0.03 0.84 22.79
N HIS A 409 0.49 -0.03 21.89
CA HIS A 409 0.73 0.24 20.46
C HIS A 409 -0.36 1.07 19.78
N LEU A 410 -1.63 0.61 19.82
CA LEU A 410 -2.72 1.28 19.13
C LEU A 410 -3.01 2.67 19.68
N THR A 411 -2.90 2.87 21.00
CA THR A 411 -3.10 4.19 21.63
C THR A 411 -2.03 5.21 21.23
N CYS A 412 -0.90 4.74 20.69
CA CYS A 412 0.20 5.58 20.27
C CYS A 412 0.16 5.95 18.77
N HIS A 413 -0.77 5.37 17.97
CA HIS A 413 -0.81 5.58 16.52
C HIS A 413 -1.18 7.01 16.09
N LEU A 414 -1.87 7.76 16.96
CA LEU A 414 -2.20 9.18 16.75
C LEU A 414 -1.31 10.11 17.59
N ASN A 415 -0.03 9.79 17.69
CA ASN A 415 0.99 10.53 18.46
C ASN A 415 0.78 10.55 19.98
N GLY A 416 -0.13 9.72 20.50
CA GLY A 416 -0.23 9.44 21.92
C GLY A 416 1.10 8.95 22.49
N ARG A 417 1.53 9.51 23.61
CA ARG A 417 2.73 9.06 24.34
C ARG A 417 2.29 8.28 25.57
N PRO A 418 2.79 7.06 25.80
CA PRO A 418 2.43 6.32 27.00
C PRO A 418 3.14 6.90 28.24
N THR A 419 2.58 6.68 29.41
CA THR A 419 3.11 7.16 30.71
C THR A 419 3.72 6.03 31.50
N TRP A 420 4.75 6.32 32.29
CA TRP A 420 5.39 5.32 33.14
C TRP A 420 4.60 5.10 34.44
N ASN A 421 4.27 3.84 34.74
CA ASN A 421 3.71 3.42 36.02
C ASN A 421 4.78 2.67 36.82
N ALA A 422 5.17 3.24 37.97
CA ALA A 422 6.23 2.71 38.83
C ALA A 422 5.81 1.45 39.60
N ASP A 423 4.52 1.25 39.88
CA ASP A 423 4.05 0.10 40.68
C ASP A 423 4.20 -1.20 39.89
N ILE A 424 3.97 -1.13 38.58
CA ILE A 424 4.09 -2.28 37.66
C ILE A 424 5.39 -2.25 36.84
N GLN A 425 6.19 -1.18 36.98
CA GLN A 425 7.41 -0.92 36.24
C GLN A 425 7.19 -1.05 34.72
N ALA A 426 6.19 -0.36 34.19
CA ALA A 426 5.84 -0.45 32.77
C ALA A 426 5.18 0.84 32.24
N PHE A 427 5.12 0.96 30.91
CA PHE A 427 4.40 2.04 30.25
C PHE A 427 2.91 1.68 30.08
N VAL A 428 2.01 2.60 30.41
CA VAL A 428 0.56 2.48 30.24
C VAL A 428 0.02 3.53 29.25
N PRO A 429 -1.15 3.32 28.63
CA PRO A 429 -1.76 4.28 27.73
C PRO A 429 -2.09 5.61 28.41
N THR A 430 -2.03 6.69 27.65
CA THR A 430 -2.55 7.99 28.08
C THR A 430 -4.04 8.08 27.73
N PRO A 431 -4.93 8.40 28.67
CA PRO A 431 -6.35 8.59 28.40
C PRO A 431 -6.59 9.60 27.27
N GLY A 432 -7.50 9.29 26.34
CA GLY A 432 -7.86 10.17 25.23
C GLY A 432 -6.81 10.28 24.10
N ALA A 433 -5.74 9.48 24.14
CA ALA A 433 -4.70 9.48 23.10
C ALA A 433 -5.24 9.15 21.69
N VAL A 434 -6.30 8.34 21.61
CA VAL A 434 -7.08 8.11 20.40
C VAL A 434 -8.53 8.55 20.71
N PRO A 435 -9.08 9.55 20.01
CA PRO A 435 -10.44 10.02 20.26
C PRO A 435 -11.47 8.88 20.13
N GLY A 436 -12.36 8.76 21.11
CA GLY A 436 -13.38 7.71 21.13
C GLY A 436 -12.86 6.31 21.47
N MET A 437 -11.58 6.16 21.86
CA MET A 437 -11.01 4.89 22.35
C MET A 437 -10.77 4.91 23.86
N ARG A 438 -11.11 3.80 24.53
CA ARG A 438 -10.76 3.55 25.94
C ARG A 438 -9.87 2.31 26.05
N ALA A 439 -8.74 2.40 26.73
CA ALA A 439 -7.92 1.24 27.07
C ALA A 439 -8.37 0.63 28.41
N ALA A 440 -8.51 -0.69 28.48
CA ALA A 440 -9.02 -1.38 29.65
C ALA A 440 -8.29 -2.71 29.91
N GLY A 441 -8.24 -3.13 31.17
CA GLY A 441 -7.60 -4.38 31.59
C GLY A 441 -6.07 -4.31 31.59
N ALA A 442 -5.41 -5.42 31.26
CA ALA A 442 -3.95 -5.52 31.33
C ALA A 442 -3.21 -4.54 30.40
N CYS A 443 -3.81 -4.13 29.28
CA CYS A 443 -3.22 -3.09 28.44
C CYS A 443 -3.26 -1.70 29.10
N ASN A 444 -3.99 -1.54 30.20
CA ASN A 444 -4.04 -0.35 31.06
C ASN A 444 -3.44 -0.60 32.46
N GLY A 445 -2.67 -1.68 32.63
CA GLY A 445 -1.96 -1.99 33.89
C GLY A 445 -2.76 -2.78 34.93
N VAL A 446 -3.96 -3.28 34.60
CA VAL A 446 -4.78 -4.12 35.51
C VAL A 446 -4.55 -5.60 35.19
N PHE A 447 -3.83 -6.34 36.03
CA PHE A 447 -3.36 -7.69 35.71
C PHE A 447 -4.16 -8.86 36.33
N SER A 448 -4.98 -8.62 37.35
CA SER A 448 -5.84 -9.68 37.88
C SER A 448 -7.01 -9.97 36.95
N THR A 449 -7.50 -11.21 36.97
CA THR A 449 -8.63 -11.61 36.12
C THR A 449 -9.92 -10.91 36.54
N ARG A 450 -10.17 -10.80 37.86
CA ARG A 450 -11.27 -10.01 38.41
C ARG A 450 -11.17 -8.54 37.99
N GLY A 451 -10.00 -7.93 38.16
CA GLY A 451 -9.77 -6.53 37.76
C GLY A 451 -9.99 -6.31 36.25
N CYS A 452 -9.63 -7.28 35.41
CA CYS A 452 -9.91 -7.24 33.98
C CYS A 452 -11.42 -7.22 33.66
N PHE A 453 -12.23 -8.01 34.37
CA PHE A 453 -13.69 -7.99 34.22
C PHE A 453 -14.29 -6.64 34.65
N VAL A 454 -13.85 -6.08 35.78
CA VAL A 454 -14.29 -4.75 36.24
C VAL A 454 -13.99 -3.69 35.17
N ALA A 455 -12.72 -3.63 34.72
CA ALA A 455 -12.30 -2.65 33.73
C ALA A 455 -13.05 -2.79 32.40
N GLY A 456 -13.38 -4.02 31.97
CA GLY A 456 -14.17 -4.28 30.77
C GLY A 456 -15.60 -3.74 30.88
N LEU A 457 -16.26 -3.98 32.01
CA LEU A 457 -17.61 -3.49 32.28
C LEU A 457 -17.66 -1.96 32.39
N GLU A 458 -16.71 -1.34 33.08
CA GLU A 458 -16.59 0.11 33.19
C GLU A 458 -16.38 0.77 31.83
N ALA A 459 -15.48 0.21 31.01
CA ALA A 459 -15.21 0.72 29.66
C ALA A 459 -16.43 0.62 28.75
N ALA A 460 -17.18 -0.50 28.82
CA ALA A 460 -18.41 -0.66 28.05
C ALA A 460 -19.52 0.28 28.53
N THR A 461 -19.69 0.44 29.84
CA THR A 461 -20.65 1.40 30.43
C THR A 461 -20.40 2.80 29.91
N ALA A 462 -19.15 3.27 29.99
CA ALA A 462 -18.77 4.60 29.53
C ALA A 462 -18.89 4.76 28.00
N ALA A 463 -18.65 3.71 27.22
CA ALA A 463 -18.88 3.73 25.78
C ALA A 463 -20.38 3.79 25.44
N LEU A 464 -21.22 3.04 26.14
CA LEU A 464 -22.68 3.07 25.98
C LEU A 464 -23.25 4.43 26.35
N GLU A 465 -22.80 5.05 27.43
CA GLU A 465 -23.17 6.42 27.81
C GLU A 465 -22.82 7.43 26.72
N ALA A 466 -21.61 7.35 26.17
CA ALA A 466 -21.18 8.20 25.05
C ALA A 466 -22.03 7.99 23.78
N LEU A 467 -22.59 6.79 23.61
CA LEU A 467 -23.52 6.44 22.53
C LEU A 467 -24.98 6.80 22.85
N GLY A 468 -25.27 7.36 24.04
CA GLY A 468 -26.63 7.66 24.49
C GLY A 468 -27.47 6.42 24.83
N ARG A 469 -26.83 5.29 25.14
CA ARG A 469 -27.47 4.01 25.48
C ARG A 469 -27.40 3.76 26.98
N LYS A 470 -28.44 3.12 27.53
CA LYS A 470 -28.47 2.73 28.94
C LYS A 470 -27.64 1.46 29.16
N PRO A 471 -26.71 1.45 30.13
CA PRO A 471 -26.03 0.23 30.54
C PRO A 471 -27.02 -0.84 31.03
N VAL A 472 -26.74 -2.10 30.76
CA VAL A 472 -27.51 -3.25 31.25
C VAL A 472 -26.78 -3.88 32.44
N ALA A 473 -27.53 -4.29 33.46
CA ALA A 473 -26.96 -5.00 34.60
C ALA A 473 -26.44 -6.38 34.16
N ILE A 474 -25.20 -6.71 34.52
CA ILE A 474 -24.60 -8.02 34.27
C ILE A 474 -24.12 -8.62 35.58
N ASN A 475 -24.34 -9.93 35.74
CA ASN A 475 -23.80 -10.71 36.83
C ASN A 475 -22.27 -10.70 36.75
N PHE A 476 -21.64 -10.22 37.81
CA PHE A 476 -20.20 -10.04 37.84
C PHE A 476 -19.50 -11.35 38.22
N PRO A 477 -18.60 -11.90 37.38
CA PRO A 477 -17.96 -13.18 37.66
C PRO A 477 -16.94 -13.12 38.82
N GLU A 478 -17.00 -14.07 39.75
CA GLU A 478 -15.96 -14.39 40.71
C GLU A 478 -14.72 -14.92 39.99
N ALA A 479 -13.55 -14.36 40.31
CA ALA A 479 -12.28 -14.74 39.73
C ALA A 479 -11.12 -14.31 40.63
N GLU A 480 -9.91 -14.74 40.26
CA GLU A 480 -8.67 -14.37 40.93
C GLU A 480 -8.45 -12.84 40.96
N ASP A 481 -8.01 -12.34 42.10
CA ASP A 481 -7.75 -10.92 42.35
C ASP A 481 -6.47 -10.66 43.16
N ALA A 482 -5.42 -11.46 42.94
CA ALA A 482 -4.18 -11.26 43.67
C ALA A 482 -3.45 -10.00 43.17
N ALA A 483 -2.83 -9.29 44.11
CA ALA A 483 -2.00 -8.16 43.80
C ALA A 483 -0.77 -8.58 42.98
N TYR A 484 -0.46 -7.80 41.94
CA TYR A 484 0.77 -7.99 41.17
C TYR A 484 1.97 -7.48 41.97
N LYS A 485 2.88 -8.39 42.32
CA LYS A 485 4.11 -8.06 43.06
C LYS A 485 5.32 -8.31 42.18
N LEU A 486 6.19 -7.30 42.02
CA LEU A 486 7.49 -7.46 41.37
C LEU A 486 8.60 -6.69 42.08
N GLU A 487 9.84 -7.13 41.84
CA GLU A 487 11.03 -6.27 41.98
C GLU A 487 11.70 -6.12 40.61
N PRO A 488 12.10 -4.91 40.18
CA PRO A 488 12.65 -4.71 38.84
C PRO A 488 14.00 -5.40 38.67
N LEU A 489 14.10 -6.27 37.65
CA LEU A 489 15.34 -6.90 37.22
C LEU A 489 15.40 -6.93 35.69
N TRP A 490 16.17 -6.03 35.10
CA TRP A 490 16.27 -5.87 33.65
C TRP A 490 17.40 -6.71 33.04
N ALA A 491 18.54 -6.72 33.73
CA ALA A 491 19.73 -7.46 33.32
C ALA A 491 20.50 -7.98 34.55
N VAL A 492 20.97 -9.22 34.46
CA VAL A 492 21.85 -9.85 35.46
C VAL A 492 23.30 -9.53 35.10
N ALA A 493 24.03 -8.94 36.06
CA ALA A 493 25.43 -8.62 35.88
C ALA A 493 26.29 -9.88 35.70
N GLY A 494 27.19 -9.87 34.72
CA GLY A 494 28.09 -10.98 34.42
C GLY A 494 28.92 -10.79 33.15
N LYS A 495 29.80 -11.75 32.89
CA LYS A 495 30.58 -11.84 31.63
C LYS A 495 29.79 -12.63 30.60
N GLY A 496 29.78 -12.17 29.35
CA GLY A 496 29.12 -12.85 28.23
C GLY A 496 28.07 -11.98 27.53
N ARG A 497 27.38 -12.56 26.54
CA ARG A 497 26.32 -11.87 25.80
C ARG A 497 24.98 -12.06 26.49
N ALA A 498 24.45 -10.98 27.05
CA ALA A 498 23.08 -10.90 27.55
C ALA A 498 22.20 -10.24 26.48
N TRP A 499 21.31 -11.03 25.86
CA TRP A 499 20.51 -10.62 24.72
C TRP A 499 19.27 -9.84 25.16
N LEU A 500 18.99 -8.77 24.41
CA LEU A 500 17.84 -7.88 24.58
C LEU A 500 16.88 -8.04 23.40
N ASP A 501 17.39 -7.81 22.18
CA ASP A 501 16.67 -8.09 20.94
C ASP A 501 17.17 -9.41 20.37
N PHE A 502 16.34 -10.42 20.53
CA PHE A 502 16.63 -11.75 20.04
C PHE A 502 16.73 -11.75 18.51
N GLN A 503 15.82 -11.09 17.81
CA GLN A 503 15.70 -11.23 16.37
C GLN A 503 16.83 -10.50 15.63
N ASN A 504 17.21 -9.30 16.09
CA ASN A 504 18.30 -8.50 15.51
C ASN A 504 19.66 -8.73 16.18
N ASP A 505 19.76 -9.70 17.09
CA ASP A 505 21.01 -10.07 17.74
C ASP A 505 21.66 -8.91 18.54
N VAL A 506 20.85 -8.13 19.27
CA VAL A 506 21.31 -7.00 20.11
C VAL A 506 21.44 -7.41 21.57
N CYS A 507 22.58 -7.06 22.18
CA CYS A 507 22.89 -7.36 23.57
C CYS A 507 22.98 -6.10 24.45
N VAL A 508 23.01 -6.30 25.78
CA VAL A 508 23.28 -5.24 26.78
C VAL A 508 24.56 -4.45 26.43
N LYS A 509 25.62 -5.14 25.99
CA LYS A 509 26.88 -4.50 25.59
C LYS A 509 26.71 -3.50 24.44
N ASP A 510 25.79 -3.76 23.51
CA ASP A 510 25.61 -2.96 22.30
C ASP A 510 24.88 -1.66 22.63
N VAL A 511 23.91 -1.72 23.55
CA VAL A 511 23.24 -0.54 24.12
C VAL A 511 24.21 0.29 24.96
N ALA A 512 25.03 -0.35 25.79
CA ALA A 512 26.07 0.34 26.57
C ALA A 512 27.13 0.99 25.66
N GLN A 513 27.54 0.31 24.57
CA GLN A 513 28.43 0.87 23.56
C GLN A 513 27.79 2.09 22.89
N ALA A 514 26.50 2.03 22.52
CA ALA A 514 25.79 3.15 21.94
C ALA A 514 25.79 4.38 22.88
N ALA A 515 25.53 4.17 24.17
CA ALA A 515 25.61 5.22 25.18
C ALA A 515 27.03 5.81 25.30
N ALA A 516 28.06 4.96 25.35
CA ALA A 516 29.46 5.36 25.39
C ALA A 516 29.90 6.16 24.16
N GLU A 517 29.36 5.82 22.98
CA GLU A 517 29.54 6.57 21.73
C GLU A 517 28.59 7.79 21.60
N ASN A 518 27.99 8.21 22.71
CA ASN A 518 27.16 9.41 22.85
C ASN A 518 25.80 9.37 22.13
N PHE A 519 25.30 8.18 21.78
CA PHE A 519 23.92 8.00 21.32
C PHE A 519 22.95 7.96 22.51
N ARG A 520 22.61 9.14 23.05
CA ARG A 520 21.76 9.30 24.25
C ARG A 520 20.26 9.20 24.01
N SER A 521 19.81 9.54 22.81
CA SER A 521 18.41 9.42 22.43
C SER A 521 18.07 7.96 22.16
N VAL A 522 16.91 7.48 22.65
CA VAL A 522 16.41 6.13 22.32
C VAL A 522 16.31 5.92 20.81
N GLU A 523 15.94 6.95 20.06
CA GLU A 523 15.83 6.89 18.60
C GLU A 523 17.20 6.72 17.92
N HIS A 524 18.26 7.29 18.50
CA HIS A 524 19.63 7.07 18.02
C HIS A 524 20.13 5.67 18.40
N MET A 525 19.92 5.22 19.65
CA MET A 525 20.29 3.89 20.09
C MET A 525 19.62 2.82 19.22
N LYS A 526 18.31 2.97 18.94
CA LYS A 526 17.55 2.11 18.02
C LYS A 526 18.20 2.03 16.64
N ARG A 527 18.48 3.16 16.00
CA ARG A 527 19.07 3.20 14.64
C ARG A 527 20.49 2.65 14.61
N TYR A 528 21.28 2.91 15.64
CA TYR A 528 22.67 2.50 15.70
C TYR A 528 22.83 0.99 15.96
N THR A 529 22.02 0.44 16.88
CA THR A 529 22.09 -0.96 17.28
C THR A 529 21.15 -1.87 16.48
N THR A 530 20.17 -1.30 15.77
CA THR A 530 19.01 -1.99 15.16
C THR A 530 17.98 -2.56 16.14
N GLN A 531 18.08 -2.22 17.42
CA GLN A 531 17.14 -2.60 18.48
C GLN A 531 15.67 -2.27 18.09
N GLY A 532 14.78 -3.26 18.13
CA GLY A 532 13.35 -3.09 17.90
C GLY A 532 12.96 -2.78 16.45
N MET A 533 13.85 -3.04 15.48
CA MET A 533 13.60 -2.84 14.04
C MET A 533 13.21 -4.12 13.30
N ALA A 534 13.20 -5.26 13.98
CA ALA A 534 12.81 -6.54 13.41
C ALA A 534 11.30 -6.63 13.11
N PRO A 535 10.84 -7.63 12.33
CA PRO A 535 9.43 -7.94 12.12
C PRO A 535 8.53 -8.04 13.37
N ASP A 536 9.08 -8.34 14.56
CA ASP A 536 8.37 -8.29 15.85
C ASP A 536 8.16 -6.86 16.38
N GLN A 537 8.88 -5.88 15.83
CA GLN A 537 8.88 -4.46 16.20
C GLN A 537 9.28 -4.20 17.65
N GLY A 538 10.12 -5.07 18.22
CA GLY A 538 10.66 -4.92 19.56
C GLY A 538 9.64 -5.09 20.69
N LYS A 539 8.54 -5.82 20.44
CA LYS A 539 7.49 -6.13 21.42
C LYS A 539 8.04 -6.64 22.75
N ASN A 540 9.06 -7.50 22.70
CA ASN A 540 9.67 -8.10 23.89
C ASN A 540 11.00 -7.44 24.31
N SER A 541 11.51 -6.48 23.54
CA SER A 541 12.91 -6.03 23.69
C SER A 541 13.02 -4.54 24.04
N ASN A 542 12.07 -3.70 23.61
CA ASN A 542 12.18 -2.25 23.72
C ASN A 542 12.27 -1.75 25.16
N VAL A 543 11.40 -2.23 26.07
CA VAL A 543 11.38 -1.75 27.47
C VAL A 543 12.66 -2.15 28.21
N THR A 544 13.14 -3.38 28.01
CA THR A 544 14.38 -3.84 28.65
C THR A 544 15.60 -3.08 28.10
N ALA A 545 15.67 -2.82 26.79
CA ALA A 545 16.74 -2.01 26.20
C ALA A 545 16.69 -0.55 26.66
N LEU A 546 15.49 0.01 26.87
CA LEU A 546 15.28 1.32 27.47
C LEU A 546 15.81 1.39 28.89
N ALA A 547 15.52 0.38 29.71
CA ALA A 547 16.02 0.32 31.08
C ALA A 547 17.56 0.27 31.12
N VAL A 548 18.17 -0.50 30.22
CA VAL A 548 19.64 -0.56 30.08
C VAL A 548 20.22 0.78 29.61
N LEU A 549 19.57 1.46 28.66
CA LEU A 549 20.00 2.78 28.21
C LEU A 549 19.86 3.84 29.32
N ALA A 550 18.78 3.77 30.10
CA ALA A 550 18.53 4.66 31.23
C ALA A 550 19.63 4.53 32.28
N ASP A 551 19.97 3.29 32.67
CA ASP A 551 21.08 2.98 33.57
C ASP A 551 22.43 3.47 33.01
N ALA A 552 22.74 3.14 31.75
CA ALA A 552 24.00 3.53 31.10
C ALA A 552 24.17 5.05 30.91
N THR A 553 23.08 5.82 30.92
CA THR A 553 23.10 7.29 30.77
C THR A 553 22.83 8.05 32.07
N GLY A 554 22.55 7.34 33.17
CA GLY A 554 22.20 7.95 34.47
C GLY A 554 20.85 8.66 34.49
N ARG A 555 19.90 8.25 33.63
CA ARG A 555 18.57 8.88 33.48
C ARG A 555 17.47 7.98 34.03
N GLY A 556 16.29 8.55 34.31
CA GLY A 556 15.11 7.74 34.61
C GLY A 556 14.55 7.03 33.36
N ILE A 557 13.89 5.87 33.53
CA ILE A 557 13.26 5.15 32.42
C ILE A 557 12.19 6.03 31.74
N ALA A 558 11.35 6.70 32.54
CA ALA A 558 10.34 7.63 32.04
C ALA A 558 10.94 8.78 31.23
N GLU A 559 12.10 9.29 31.66
CA GLU A 559 12.80 10.41 31.02
C GLU A 559 13.45 9.99 29.70
N THR A 560 13.94 8.74 29.61
CA THR A 560 14.53 8.18 28.39
C THR A 560 13.54 8.13 27.24
N GLY A 561 12.24 7.92 27.56
CA GLY A 561 11.13 7.93 26.61
C GLY A 561 11.06 6.67 25.76
N THR A 562 9.93 6.42 25.10
CA THR A 562 9.77 5.29 24.17
C THR A 562 10.11 5.69 22.74
N THR A 563 10.38 4.70 21.88
CA THR A 563 10.39 4.95 20.43
C THR A 563 8.97 5.13 19.90
N THR A 564 8.86 5.70 18.70
CA THR A 564 7.55 5.90 18.05
C THR A 564 6.92 4.56 17.68
N PHE A 565 5.69 4.31 18.13
CA PHE A 565 4.86 3.19 17.67
C PHE A 565 4.18 3.54 16.35
N ARG A 566 4.19 2.62 15.39
CA ARG A 566 3.63 2.83 14.05
C ARG A 566 2.72 1.65 13.67
N PRO A 567 1.62 1.91 12.94
CA PRO A 567 0.96 0.85 12.21
C PRO A 567 1.93 0.22 11.17
N PRO A 568 1.78 -1.07 10.85
CA PRO A 568 0.81 -1.99 11.44
C PRO A 568 1.32 -2.67 12.73
N TYR A 569 0.43 -3.00 13.67
CA TYR A 569 0.74 -3.72 14.92
C TYR A 569 1.48 -5.05 14.66
N THR A 570 1.02 -5.81 13.66
CA THR A 570 1.70 -6.97 13.08
C THR A 570 1.82 -6.77 11.56
N PRO A 571 2.79 -7.42 10.88
CA PRO A 571 2.93 -7.29 9.43
C PRO A 571 1.65 -7.60 8.67
N VAL A 572 1.38 -6.82 7.61
CA VAL A 572 0.22 -6.98 6.72
C VAL A 572 0.70 -7.28 5.31
N SER A 573 0.05 -8.21 4.63
CA SER A 573 0.40 -8.50 3.24
C SER A 573 0.06 -7.32 2.31
N ILE A 574 0.98 -6.99 1.41
CA ILE A 574 0.75 -5.95 0.39
C ILE A 574 -0.43 -6.33 -0.50
N ALA A 575 -0.61 -7.62 -0.77
CA ALA A 575 -1.67 -8.13 -1.63
C ALA A 575 -3.07 -7.93 -1.01
N ALA A 576 -3.24 -8.05 0.30
CA ALA A 576 -4.50 -7.75 0.97
C ALA A 576 -4.87 -6.25 0.87
N MET A 577 -3.92 -5.35 1.14
CA MET A 577 -4.15 -3.90 0.97
C MET A 577 -4.42 -3.52 -0.51
N GLY A 578 -3.74 -4.20 -1.42
CA GLY A 578 -3.84 -4.03 -2.87
C GLY A 578 -4.95 -4.84 -3.53
N ALA A 579 -5.89 -5.45 -2.79
CA ALA A 579 -6.91 -6.33 -3.37
C ALA A 579 -7.65 -5.67 -4.54
N GLY A 580 -7.84 -6.40 -5.63
CA GLY A 580 -8.38 -5.90 -6.90
C GLY A 580 -7.39 -5.12 -7.78
N GLY A 581 -6.27 -4.61 -7.24
CA GLY A 581 -5.31 -3.78 -7.99
C GLY A 581 -4.27 -4.55 -8.81
N GLN A 582 -4.59 -5.76 -9.28
CA GLN A 582 -3.67 -6.63 -10.01
C GLN A 582 -4.03 -6.69 -11.51
N GLY A 583 -3.03 -6.66 -12.38
CA GLY A 583 -3.24 -6.70 -13.83
C GLY A 583 -4.20 -5.60 -14.29
N LYS A 584 -5.24 -5.99 -15.04
CA LYS A 584 -6.30 -5.08 -15.52
C LYS A 584 -7.22 -4.54 -14.40
N GLY A 585 -7.15 -5.08 -13.19
CA GLY A 585 -7.86 -4.52 -12.04
C GLY A 585 -7.18 -3.28 -11.42
N PHE A 586 -5.95 -2.95 -11.85
CA PHE A 586 -5.22 -1.77 -11.37
C PHE A 586 -5.95 -0.44 -11.65
N ALA A 587 -6.58 -0.31 -12.81
CA ALA A 587 -7.35 0.85 -13.21
C ALA A 587 -8.54 0.44 -14.10
N PRO A 588 -9.67 1.17 -14.08
CA PRO A 588 -10.80 0.87 -14.96
C PRO A 588 -10.44 1.03 -16.44
N GLU A 589 -10.94 0.13 -17.27
CA GLU A 589 -10.84 0.23 -18.73
C GLU A 589 -12.09 0.93 -19.28
N ARG A 590 -11.92 2.02 -20.04
CA ARG A 590 -13.01 2.71 -20.74
C ARG A 590 -12.97 2.41 -22.23
N PHE A 591 -14.12 1.99 -22.77
CA PHE A 591 -14.28 1.59 -24.16
C PHE A 591 -15.31 2.47 -24.86
N THR A 592 -14.99 2.91 -26.09
CA THR A 592 -15.94 3.67 -26.91
C THR A 592 -17.02 2.75 -27.49
N THR A 593 -18.07 3.34 -28.05
CA THR A 593 -19.16 2.59 -28.69
C THR A 593 -18.70 1.81 -29.93
N SER A 594 -17.61 2.25 -30.58
CA SER A 594 -17.01 1.55 -31.73
C SER A 594 -15.99 0.48 -31.35
N HIS A 595 -15.73 0.24 -30.05
CA HIS A 595 -14.64 -0.60 -29.59
C HIS A 595 -14.72 -2.04 -30.13
N ALA A 596 -15.90 -2.66 -30.07
CA ALA A 596 -16.10 -4.02 -30.57
C ALA A 596 -15.86 -4.12 -32.09
N ALA A 597 -16.39 -3.18 -32.87
CA ALA A 597 -16.17 -3.11 -34.32
C ALA A 597 -14.68 -2.87 -34.65
N SER A 598 -14.00 -2.04 -33.85
CA SER A 598 -12.57 -1.78 -34.00
C SER A 598 -11.71 -3.01 -33.74
N LEU A 599 -12.04 -3.80 -32.71
CA LEU A 599 -11.38 -5.09 -32.45
C LEU A 599 -11.65 -6.10 -33.58
N ALA A 600 -12.87 -6.13 -34.13
CA ALA A 600 -13.21 -6.99 -35.26
C ALA A 600 -12.40 -6.64 -36.52
N MET A 601 -12.09 -5.35 -36.72
CA MET A 601 -11.15 -4.86 -37.73
C MET A 601 -9.67 -5.03 -37.34
N LYS A 602 -9.37 -5.75 -36.25
CA LYS A 602 -8.02 -6.05 -35.75
C LYS A 602 -7.20 -4.81 -35.40
N ALA A 603 -7.86 -3.72 -35.00
CA ALA A 603 -7.18 -2.50 -34.61
C ALA A 603 -6.43 -2.71 -33.27
N PRO A 604 -5.11 -2.46 -33.21
CA PRO A 604 -4.41 -2.38 -31.93
C PRO A 604 -4.92 -1.19 -31.12
N MET A 605 -5.09 -1.38 -29.82
CA MET A 605 -5.60 -0.33 -28.93
C MET A 605 -4.45 0.39 -28.23
N VAL A 606 -4.51 1.72 -28.19
CA VAL A 606 -3.61 2.59 -27.42
C VAL A 606 -4.34 3.17 -26.22
N GLU A 607 -3.62 3.26 -25.10
CA GLU A 607 -4.12 3.86 -23.86
C GLU A 607 -4.01 5.39 -23.93
N ALA A 608 -5.14 6.07 -23.75
CA ALA A 608 -5.26 7.51 -23.65
C ALA A 608 -5.93 7.87 -22.33
N GLY A 609 -5.14 7.91 -21.25
CA GLY A 609 -5.67 7.90 -19.88
C GLY A 609 -6.34 6.55 -19.61
N LEU A 610 -7.61 6.55 -19.21
CA LEU A 610 -8.38 5.31 -19.00
C LEU A 610 -9.03 4.77 -20.30
N TRP A 611 -8.95 5.51 -21.41
CA TRP A 611 -9.58 5.12 -22.67
C TRP A 611 -8.68 4.24 -23.52
N TYR A 612 -9.28 3.24 -24.17
CA TYR A 612 -8.63 2.43 -25.21
C TYR A 612 -9.12 2.86 -26.59
N ARG A 613 -8.21 3.46 -27.38
CA ARG A 613 -8.51 4.01 -28.72
C ARG A 613 -7.83 3.20 -29.82
N PRO A 614 -8.44 3.03 -31.01
CA PRO A 614 -7.81 2.33 -32.12
C PRO A 614 -6.59 3.12 -32.65
N SER A 615 -5.44 2.47 -32.70
CA SER A 615 -4.18 3.05 -33.20
C SER A 615 -4.19 3.17 -34.73
N TYR A 616 -4.51 2.07 -35.41
CA TYR A 616 -4.67 1.95 -36.86
C TYR A 616 -5.50 0.69 -37.19
N PHE A 617 -5.98 0.55 -38.42
CA PHE A 617 -6.83 -0.53 -38.90
C PHE A 617 -6.13 -1.33 -40.01
N PRO A 618 -5.47 -2.47 -39.68
CA PRO A 618 -4.71 -3.24 -40.66
C PRO A 618 -5.60 -3.93 -41.71
N ARG A 619 -5.14 -3.97 -42.97
CA ARG A 619 -5.82 -4.66 -44.08
C ARG A 619 -4.87 -5.57 -44.87
N GLY A 620 -5.40 -6.70 -45.37
CA GLY A 620 -4.70 -7.56 -46.34
C GLY A 620 -3.35 -8.08 -45.83
N GLN A 621 -2.29 -7.90 -46.65
CA GLN A 621 -0.91 -8.34 -46.36
C GLN A 621 0.00 -7.22 -45.81
N GLU A 622 -0.56 -6.14 -45.26
CA GLU A 622 0.21 -5.08 -44.62
C GLU A 622 1.08 -5.66 -43.48
N ARG A 623 2.39 -5.39 -43.53
CA ARG A 623 3.41 -6.03 -42.67
C ARG A 623 3.78 -5.19 -41.46
N HIS A 624 3.52 -3.89 -41.48
CA HIS A 624 3.82 -2.99 -40.39
C HIS A 624 2.81 -1.85 -40.31
N TRP A 625 2.64 -1.30 -39.10
CA TRP A 625 1.66 -0.25 -38.78
C TRP A 625 1.68 0.94 -39.74
N ARG A 626 2.86 1.37 -40.19
CA ARG A 626 2.99 2.51 -41.09
C ARG A 626 2.29 2.31 -42.44
N GLN A 627 2.24 1.09 -42.99
CA GLN A 627 1.50 0.86 -44.26
C GLN A 627 0.00 1.12 -44.08
N SER A 628 -0.56 0.69 -42.96
CA SER A 628 -1.96 0.97 -42.60
C SER A 628 -2.17 2.47 -42.38
N CYS A 629 -1.27 3.12 -41.64
CA CYS A 629 -1.30 4.57 -41.40
C CYS A 629 -1.24 5.37 -42.71
N ASP A 630 -0.28 5.10 -43.60
CA ASP A 630 -0.11 5.80 -44.88
C ASP A 630 -1.37 5.65 -45.76
N ARG A 631 -1.97 4.44 -45.79
CA ARG A 631 -3.26 4.21 -46.48
C ARG A 631 -4.40 5.01 -45.85
N GLU A 632 -4.49 5.01 -44.53
CA GLU A 632 -5.53 5.71 -43.77
C GLU A 632 -5.46 7.23 -43.95
N VAL A 633 -4.26 7.81 -43.95
CA VAL A 633 -4.03 9.21 -44.34
C VAL A 633 -4.53 9.44 -45.77
N GLY A 634 -4.21 8.50 -46.68
CA GLY A 634 -4.71 8.49 -48.05
C GLY A 634 -6.25 8.48 -48.17
N PHE A 635 -6.96 7.77 -47.28
CA PHE A 635 -8.43 7.81 -47.24
C PHE A 635 -8.94 9.22 -46.98
N VAL A 636 -8.37 9.90 -45.99
CA VAL A 636 -8.79 11.26 -45.61
C VAL A 636 -8.44 12.26 -46.71
N ARG A 637 -7.25 12.18 -47.29
CA ARG A 637 -6.76 13.15 -48.30
C ARG A 637 -7.47 13.01 -49.64
N ASN A 638 -7.84 11.79 -50.06
CA ASN A 638 -8.33 11.52 -51.41
C ASN A 638 -9.82 11.17 -51.49
N ALA A 639 -10.44 10.76 -50.39
CA ALA A 639 -11.83 10.31 -50.34
C ALA A 639 -12.53 10.78 -49.05
N VAL A 640 -12.75 9.87 -48.11
CA VAL A 640 -13.33 10.15 -46.80
C VAL A 640 -12.84 9.11 -45.78
N GLY A 641 -12.38 9.57 -44.62
CA GLY A 641 -12.02 8.74 -43.48
C GLY A 641 -12.96 8.94 -42.29
N ILE A 642 -13.15 7.88 -41.51
CA ILE A 642 -13.95 7.88 -40.27
C ILE A 642 -13.06 7.63 -39.06
N CYS A 643 -13.05 8.54 -38.09
CA CYS A 643 -12.31 8.36 -36.84
C CYS A 643 -13.21 8.55 -35.61
N ASP A 644 -13.06 7.68 -34.63
CA ASP A 644 -13.76 7.78 -33.36
C ASP A 644 -13.10 8.84 -32.46
N VAL A 645 -13.82 9.94 -32.26
CA VAL A 645 -13.45 11.08 -31.40
C VAL A 645 -14.39 11.18 -30.19
N SER A 646 -15.13 10.11 -29.88
CA SER A 646 -16.04 10.04 -28.73
C SER A 646 -15.35 10.29 -27.40
N THR A 647 -14.03 10.08 -27.32
CA THR A 647 -13.24 10.25 -26.09
C THR A 647 -12.91 11.71 -25.74
N LEU A 648 -13.14 12.69 -26.63
CA LEU A 648 -12.95 14.11 -26.29
C LEU A 648 -13.86 14.50 -25.13
N GLY A 649 -13.39 15.34 -24.20
CA GLY A 649 -14.27 15.86 -23.16
C GLY A 649 -15.35 16.73 -23.77
N LYS A 650 -16.58 16.63 -23.25
CA LYS A 650 -17.72 17.41 -23.72
C LYS A 650 -18.45 17.96 -22.50
N ILE A 651 -18.55 19.28 -22.40
CA ILE A 651 -19.17 19.98 -21.28
C ILE A 651 -20.26 20.87 -21.82
N ASP A 652 -21.49 20.60 -21.41
CA ASP A 652 -22.69 21.37 -21.74
C ASP A 652 -22.78 22.53 -20.73
N ILE A 653 -22.86 23.77 -21.24
CA ILE A 653 -22.79 25.00 -20.45
C ILE A 653 -24.01 25.86 -20.79
N GLN A 654 -24.88 26.07 -19.81
CA GLN A 654 -26.17 26.74 -20.00
C GLN A 654 -26.42 27.84 -18.98
N GLY A 655 -27.09 28.91 -19.40
CA GLY A 655 -27.53 30.01 -18.55
C GLY A 655 -27.12 31.39 -19.07
N PRO A 656 -27.72 32.47 -18.52
CA PRO A 656 -27.50 33.83 -18.99
C PRO A 656 -26.05 34.30 -18.84
N ASP A 657 -25.28 33.76 -17.88
CA ASP A 657 -23.89 34.12 -17.66
C ASP A 657 -22.88 33.15 -18.33
N ALA A 658 -23.34 32.19 -19.14
CA ALA A 658 -22.47 31.21 -19.81
C ALA A 658 -21.37 31.87 -20.65
N ALA A 659 -21.69 32.95 -21.36
CA ALA A 659 -20.72 33.71 -22.15
C ALA A 659 -19.65 34.39 -21.28
N LYS A 660 -20.01 34.89 -20.09
CA LYS A 660 -19.06 35.51 -19.15
C LYS A 660 -18.09 34.47 -18.60
N LEU A 661 -18.60 33.29 -18.26
CA LEU A 661 -17.76 32.17 -17.85
C LEU A 661 -16.75 31.81 -18.94
N LEU A 662 -17.21 31.64 -20.19
CA LEU A 662 -16.34 31.31 -21.31
C LEU A 662 -15.30 32.41 -21.58
N ASP A 663 -15.68 33.69 -21.49
CA ASP A 663 -14.75 34.82 -21.63
C ASP A 663 -13.71 34.85 -20.50
N LEU A 664 -14.02 34.36 -19.30
CA LEU A 664 -13.04 34.31 -18.21
C LEU A 664 -12.05 33.15 -18.34
N VAL A 665 -12.51 31.97 -18.78
CA VAL A 665 -11.69 30.74 -18.80
C VAL A 665 -10.88 30.55 -20.08
N TYR A 666 -11.39 31.01 -21.22
CA TYR A 666 -10.64 31.04 -22.47
C TYR A 666 -9.88 32.34 -22.63
N VAL A 667 -8.74 32.30 -23.32
CA VAL A 667 -7.95 33.51 -23.58
C VAL A 667 -8.58 34.44 -24.63
N ASN A 668 -9.33 33.87 -25.57
CA ASN A 668 -10.10 34.60 -26.57
C ASN A 668 -11.56 34.80 -26.15
N THR A 669 -12.24 35.74 -26.79
CA THR A 669 -13.64 36.08 -26.49
C THR A 669 -14.59 35.06 -27.11
N PHE A 670 -15.61 34.61 -26.37
CA PHE A 670 -16.71 33.74 -26.78
C PHE A 670 -18.08 34.44 -26.73
N SER A 671 -18.24 35.53 -25.97
CA SER A 671 -19.49 36.32 -25.93
C SER A 671 -19.93 36.87 -27.30
N SER A 672 -18.98 37.14 -28.20
CA SER A 672 -19.23 37.58 -29.58
C SER A 672 -19.53 36.45 -30.58
N LEU A 673 -19.47 35.19 -30.16
CA LEU A 673 -19.71 34.04 -31.04
C LEU A 673 -21.19 34.01 -31.43
N LYS A 674 -21.51 33.97 -32.72
CA LYS A 674 -22.90 33.85 -33.18
C LYS A 674 -23.46 32.46 -32.87
N VAL A 675 -24.76 32.35 -32.61
CA VAL A 675 -25.45 31.04 -32.51
C VAL A 675 -25.25 30.26 -33.80
N GLY A 676 -25.08 28.93 -33.68
CA GLY A 676 -24.78 28.04 -34.79
C GLY A 676 -23.32 28.10 -35.25
N LYS A 677 -22.42 28.71 -34.47
CA LYS A 677 -20.97 28.75 -34.76
C LYS A 677 -20.14 28.10 -33.68
N VAL A 678 -18.98 27.61 -34.10
CA VAL A 678 -17.93 27.05 -33.27
C VAL A 678 -16.73 27.99 -33.27
N ARG A 679 -15.99 28.02 -32.18
CA ARG A 679 -14.72 28.74 -32.06
C ARG A 679 -13.71 27.89 -31.30
N TYR A 680 -12.49 27.81 -31.80
CA TYR A 680 -11.36 27.23 -31.08
C TYR A 680 -10.81 28.23 -30.06
N GLY A 681 -10.38 27.76 -28.90
CA GLY A 681 -9.80 28.58 -27.85
C GLY A 681 -8.75 27.84 -27.04
N LEU A 682 -7.91 28.63 -26.37
CA LEU A 682 -6.88 28.16 -25.45
C LEU A 682 -7.27 28.54 -24.03
N MET A 683 -7.07 27.64 -23.07
CA MET A 683 -7.26 27.91 -21.64
C MET A 683 -5.88 27.94 -20.97
N LEU A 684 -5.64 28.93 -20.11
CA LEU A 684 -4.42 28.99 -19.31
C LEU A 684 -4.70 28.56 -17.87
N ARG A 685 -3.67 28.09 -17.19
CA ARG A 685 -3.66 27.99 -15.74
C ARG A 685 -3.35 29.36 -15.14
N GLU A 686 -3.64 29.51 -13.85
CA GLU A 686 -3.33 30.73 -13.10
C GLU A 686 -1.86 31.15 -13.17
N ASP A 687 -0.92 30.23 -13.40
CA ASP A 687 0.51 30.53 -13.54
C ASP A 687 0.93 31.07 -14.93
N GLY A 688 0.01 31.13 -15.89
CA GLY A 688 0.20 31.67 -17.24
C GLY A 688 0.61 30.67 -18.31
N PHE A 689 0.73 29.38 -17.98
CA PHE A 689 0.98 28.33 -18.96
C PHE A 689 -0.33 27.76 -19.51
N VAL A 690 -0.25 27.14 -20.69
CA VAL A 690 -1.39 26.47 -21.30
C VAL A 690 -1.87 25.32 -20.40
N MET A 691 -3.16 25.31 -20.11
CA MET A 691 -3.85 24.25 -19.38
C MET A 691 -4.36 23.18 -20.35
N ASP A 692 -5.16 23.61 -21.31
CA ASP A 692 -5.81 22.76 -22.31
C ASP A 692 -6.30 23.64 -23.47
N ASP A 693 -6.72 23.01 -24.56
CA ASP A 693 -7.34 23.65 -25.70
C ASP A 693 -8.65 22.95 -26.09
N GLY A 694 -9.35 23.54 -27.06
CA GLY A 694 -10.49 22.88 -27.67
C GLY A 694 -11.42 23.83 -28.37
N THR A 695 -12.54 23.29 -28.85
CA THR A 695 -13.58 24.07 -29.52
C THR A 695 -14.77 24.26 -28.61
N CYS A 696 -15.45 25.41 -28.68
CA CYS A 696 -16.74 25.60 -28.05
C CYS A 696 -17.76 26.09 -29.08
N ALA A 697 -18.89 25.37 -29.13
CA ALA A 697 -20.01 25.61 -30.02
C ALA A 697 -21.10 26.39 -29.29
N ARG A 698 -21.65 27.43 -29.90
CA ARG A 698 -22.83 28.14 -29.38
C ARG A 698 -24.09 27.56 -30.02
N LEU A 699 -24.77 26.66 -29.31
CA LEU A 699 -25.95 25.94 -29.80
C LEU A 699 -27.24 26.76 -29.68
N GLY A 700 -27.28 27.72 -28.75
CA GLY A 700 -28.38 28.65 -28.54
C GLY A 700 -27.91 29.93 -27.86
N ASP A 701 -28.83 30.86 -27.58
CA ASP A 701 -28.46 32.17 -27.02
C ASP A 701 -27.73 32.06 -25.67
N GLN A 702 -28.14 31.09 -24.86
CA GLN A 702 -27.59 30.79 -23.53
C GLN A 702 -27.09 29.34 -23.43
N HIS A 703 -26.77 28.69 -24.56
CA HIS A 703 -26.40 27.28 -24.60
C HIS A 703 -25.12 27.08 -25.40
N TYR A 704 -24.10 26.59 -24.72
CA TYR A 704 -22.78 26.31 -25.27
C TYR A 704 -22.39 24.86 -25.03
N LEU A 705 -21.62 24.29 -25.94
CA LEU A 705 -20.99 22.98 -25.78
C LEU A 705 -19.49 23.14 -25.96
N MET A 706 -18.75 23.01 -24.87
CA MET A 706 -17.30 22.99 -24.86
C MET A 706 -16.81 21.57 -25.16
N THR A 707 -15.78 21.48 -26.00
CA THR A 707 -14.98 20.28 -26.21
C THR A 707 -13.58 20.52 -25.65
N THR A 708 -13.04 19.49 -25.01
CA THR A 708 -11.70 19.50 -24.42
C THR A 708 -10.92 18.33 -24.98
N THR A 709 -9.62 18.29 -24.73
CA THR A 709 -8.84 17.10 -25.04
C THR A 709 -9.29 15.90 -24.19
N THR A 710 -9.02 14.67 -24.66
CA THR A 710 -9.41 13.43 -23.97
C THR A 710 -8.80 13.32 -22.57
N GLY A 711 -7.54 13.69 -22.41
CA GLY A 711 -6.82 13.58 -21.13
C GLY A 711 -7.24 14.61 -20.10
N ALA A 712 -7.61 15.82 -20.54
CA ALA A 712 -7.88 16.94 -19.64
C ALA A 712 -9.37 17.13 -19.30
N ALA A 713 -10.29 16.32 -19.84
CA ALA A 713 -11.73 16.46 -19.62
C ALA A 713 -12.13 16.64 -18.13
N GLY A 714 -11.59 15.80 -17.24
CA GLY A 714 -11.86 15.91 -15.80
C GLY A 714 -11.19 17.13 -15.15
N GLN A 715 -10.01 17.52 -15.62
CA GLN A 715 -9.29 18.70 -15.13
C GLN A 715 -10.04 20.00 -15.50
N VAL A 716 -10.50 20.12 -16.73
CA VAL A 716 -11.27 21.28 -17.21
C VAL A 716 -12.61 21.36 -16.48
N MET A 717 -13.34 20.25 -16.33
CA MET A 717 -14.60 20.24 -15.56
C MET A 717 -14.40 20.76 -14.14
N ARG A 718 -13.39 20.25 -13.43
CA ARG A 718 -13.04 20.72 -12.08
C ARG A 718 -12.65 22.20 -12.07
N HIS A 719 -11.98 22.69 -13.11
CA HIS A 719 -11.64 24.10 -13.22
C HIS A 719 -12.89 24.98 -13.36
N LEU A 720 -13.85 24.59 -14.22
CA LEU A 720 -15.11 25.31 -14.36
C LEU A 720 -15.93 25.30 -13.05
N GLU A 721 -15.98 24.17 -12.35
CA GLU A 721 -16.61 24.07 -11.02
C GLU A 721 -15.94 25.00 -10.01
N PHE A 722 -14.61 25.05 -9.98
CA PHE A 722 -13.89 25.98 -9.10
C PHE A 722 -14.21 27.44 -9.41
N VAL A 723 -14.23 27.83 -10.69
CA VAL A 723 -14.60 29.19 -11.10
C VAL A 723 -16.02 29.52 -10.66
N THR A 724 -16.97 28.63 -10.91
CA THR A 724 -18.40 28.86 -10.62
C THR A 724 -18.78 28.71 -9.15
N GLN A 725 -18.02 27.96 -8.34
CA GLN A 725 -18.32 27.79 -6.90
C GLN A 725 -17.50 28.71 -6.01
N CYS A 726 -16.26 29.02 -6.38
CA CYS A 726 -15.32 29.73 -5.51
C CYS A 726 -15.03 31.16 -5.96
N LEU A 727 -14.96 31.42 -7.27
CA LEU A 727 -14.62 32.76 -7.79
C LEU A 727 -15.86 33.59 -8.10
N HIS A 728 -16.85 32.97 -8.73
CA HIS A 728 -18.08 33.61 -9.18
C HIS A 728 -19.34 32.80 -8.85
N PRO A 729 -19.62 32.54 -7.55
CA PRO A 729 -20.85 31.84 -7.11
C PRO A 729 -22.14 32.61 -7.45
N GLU A 730 -22.05 33.89 -7.79
CA GLU A 730 -23.19 34.72 -8.19
C GLU A 730 -23.63 34.54 -9.65
N TRP A 731 -22.82 33.89 -10.49
CA TRP A 731 -23.15 33.71 -11.92
C TRP A 731 -24.24 32.67 -12.12
N GLN A 732 -25.23 33.03 -12.94
CA GLN A 732 -26.31 32.15 -13.35
C GLN A 732 -25.85 31.29 -14.54
N VAL A 733 -25.06 30.27 -14.23
CA VAL A 733 -24.54 29.31 -15.20
C VAL A 733 -24.51 27.90 -14.61
N HIS A 734 -24.88 26.91 -15.41
CA HIS A 734 -24.81 25.49 -15.10
C HIS A 734 -23.85 24.81 -16.06
N VAL A 735 -22.97 23.98 -15.51
CA VAL A 735 -22.00 23.18 -16.27
C VAL A 735 -22.25 21.70 -16.00
N ILE A 736 -22.34 20.88 -17.05
CA ILE A 736 -22.59 19.43 -16.95
C ILE A 736 -21.66 18.71 -17.91
N SER A 737 -20.93 17.70 -17.43
CA SER A 737 -20.21 16.81 -18.34
C SER A 737 -21.18 15.93 -19.11
N VAL A 738 -21.14 16.04 -20.44
CA VAL A 738 -21.89 15.20 -21.38
C VAL A 738 -20.95 14.33 -22.22
N THR A 739 -19.72 14.13 -21.74
CA THR A 739 -18.65 13.38 -22.41
C THR A 739 -19.11 11.99 -22.85
N ASP A 740 -19.71 11.23 -21.93
CA ASP A 740 -20.17 9.85 -22.18
C ASP A 740 -21.58 9.78 -22.78
N HIS A 741 -22.30 10.92 -22.85
CA HIS A 741 -23.64 10.95 -23.42
C HIS A 741 -23.62 10.87 -24.95
N TRP A 742 -22.56 11.37 -25.59
CA TRP A 742 -22.44 11.53 -27.03
C TRP A 742 -21.33 10.65 -27.60
N ALA A 743 -21.69 9.73 -28.50
CA ALA A 743 -20.74 9.12 -29.42
C ALA A 743 -20.53 10.08 -30.59
N GLN A 744 -19.28 10.34 -30.96
CA GLN A 744 -18.92 11.36 -31.95
C GLN A 744 -17.86 10.85 -32.89
N PHE A 745 -18.10 11.01 -34.19
CA PHE A 745 -17.22 10.53 -35.25
C PHE A 745 -16.80 11.67 -36.16
N ALA A 746 -15.50 11.79 -36.41
CA ALA A 746 -14.96 12.65 -37.43
C ALA A 746 -15.11 11.99 -38.79
N VAL A 747 -15.79 12.67 -39.70
CA VAL A 747 -15.99 12.30 -41.11
C VAL A 747 -15.18 13.32 -41.93
N ALA A 748 -13.96 12.93 -42.31
CA ALA A 748 -12.97 13.87 -42.85
C ALA A 748 -12.53 13.51 -44.27
N GLY A 749 -12.44 14.50 -45.14
CA GLY A 749 -11.99 14.35 -46.53
C GLY A 749 -12.93 15.02 -47.53
N PRO A 750 -12.51 15.16 -48.80
CA PRO A 750 -13.27 15.87 -49.84
C PRO A 750 -14.68 15.30 -50.06
N LYS A 751 -14.88 14.00 -49.84
CA LYS A 751 -16.19 13.32 -50.00
C LYS A 751 -17.03 13.25 -48.72
N SER A 752 -16.59 13.86 -47.62
CA SER A 752 -17.29 13.78 -46.32
C SER A 752 -18.70 14.36 -46.35
N ARG A 753 -18.94 15.42 -47.12
CA ARG A 753 -20.30 15.96 -47.31
C ARG A 753 -21.20 14.98 -48.04
N ASP A 754 -20.73 14.41 -49.14
CA ASP A 754 -21.51 13.49 -49.96
C ASP A 754 -21.90 12.23 -49.16
N LEU A 755 -20.97 11.73 -48.33
CA LEU A 755 -21.23 10.63 -47.41
C LEU A 755 -22.36 10.97 -46.43
N LEU A 756 -22.27 12.15 -45.78
CA LEU A 756 -23.26 12.59 -44.81
C LEU A 756 -24.62 12.91 -45.45
N ASN A 757 -24.65 13.55 -46.63
CA ASN A 757 -25.91 13.84 -47.33
C ASN A 757 -26.67 12.58 -47.74
N GLY A 758 -26.00 11.43 -47.87
CA GLY A 758 -26.68 10.16 -48.06
C GLY A 758 -27.31 9.58 -46.78
N LEU A 759 -27.01 10.14 -45.61
CA LEU A 759 -27.43 9.67 -44.28
C LEU A 759 -28.36 10.63 -43.55
N LEU A 760 -28.15 11.94 -43.74
CA LEU A 760 -28.94 12.97 -43.11
C LEU A 760 -30.33 13.01 -43.73
N ASP A 761 -31.34 13.22 -42.88
CA ASP A 761 -32.73 13.35 -43.30
C ASP A 761 -32.94 14.63 -44.15
N ALA A 762 -32.07 15.63 -43.98
CA ALA A 762 -32.00 16.82 -44.83
C ALA A 762 -30.55 17.09 -45.28
N PRO A 763 -30.29 17.30 -46.59
CA PRO A 763 -28.94 17.53 -47.10
C PRO A 763 -28.41 18.92 -46.73
N ILE A 764 -27.08 19.03 -46.65
CA ILE A 764 -26.33 20.24 -46.32
C ILE A 764 -25.38 20.65 -47.46
N ASP A 765 -25.03 21.94 -47.50
CA ASP A 765 -24.07 22.54 -48.43
C ASP A 765 -23.22 23.64 -47.75
N ASN A 766 -22.44 24.40 -48.52
CA ASN A 766 -21.60 25.48 -47.97
C ASN A 766 -22.40 26.71 -47.53
N ALA A 767 -23.61 26.92 -48.06
CA ALA A 767 -24.47 28.03 -47.67
C ALA A 767 -25.23 27.69 -46.38
N SER A 768 -25.78 26.48 -46.28
CA SER A 768 -26.52 26.01 -45.10
C SER A 768 -25.61 25.60 -43.95
N PHE A 769 -24.41 25.07 -44.23
CA PHE A 769 -23.47 24.60 -43.21
C PHE A 769 -22.00 25.04 -43.52
N PRO A 770 -21.72 26.36 -43.47
CA PRO A 770 -20.39 26.92 -43.75
C PRO A 770 -19.32 26.49 -42.74
N PHE A 771 -18.05 26.73 -43.05
CA PHE A 771 -16.93 26.45 -42.13
C PHE A 771 -17.20 26.98 -40.70
N MET A 772 -16.87 26.15 -39.70
CA MET A 772 -17.14 26.38 -38.28
C MET A 772 -18.63 26.56 -37.92
N ALA A 773 -19.56 26.07 -38.74
CA ALA A 773 -20.97 25.94 -38.36
C ALA A 773 -21.20 24.76 -37.40
N CYS A 774 -22.25 24.85 -36.59
CA CYS A 774 -22.78 23.75 -35.80
C CYS A 774 -24.30 23.83 -35.74
N GLY A 775 -24.96 22.70 -35.49
CA GLY A 775 -26.42 22.66 -35.40
C GLY A 775 -26.96 21.25 -35.16
N ALA A 776 -28.26 21.19 -34.87
CA ALA A 776 -29.00 19.94 -34.80
C ALA A 776 -29.26 19.41 -36.22
N VAL A 777 -29.18 18.09 -36.38
CA VAL A 777 -29.53 17.36 -37.61
C VAL A 777 -30.22 16.05 -37.23
N GLN A 778 -30.91 15.42 -38.17
CA GLN A 778 -31.49 14.09 -37.97
C GLN A 778 -30.90 13.07 -38.96
N LEU A 779 -30.79 11.82 -38.52
CA LEU A 779 -30.44 10.68 -39.35
C LEU A 779 -31.33 9.49 -38.99
N GLY A 780 -32.19 9.08 -39.92
CA GLY A 780 -33.16 8.01 -39.67
C GLY A 780 -34.08 8.29 -38.48
N GLY A 781 -34.48 9.55 -38.28
CA GLY A 781 -35.30 9.98 -37.14
C GLY A 781 -34.57 10.06 -35.79
N VAL A 782 -33.24 9.86 -35.75
CA VAL A 782 -32.42 10.07 -34.55
C VAL A 782 -31.88 11.50 -34.53
N GLU A 783 -32.18 12.23 -33.47
CA GLU A 783 -31.60 13.55 -33.19
C GLU A 783 -30.08 13.45 -32.99
N ALA A 784 -29.34 14.27 -33.73
CA ALA A 784 -27.90 14.33 -33.75
C ALA A 784 -27.40 15.78 -33.76
N ARG A 785 -26.12 15.97 -33.48
CA ARG A 785 -25.44 17.25 -33.59
C ARG A 785 -24.35 17.15 -34.64
N LEU A 786 -24.26 18.17 -35.49
CA LEU A 786 -23.25 18.26 -36.53
C LEU A 786 -22.35 19.46 -36.26
N PHE A 787 -21.04 19.29 -36.48
CA PHE A 787 -20.04 20.33 -36.33
C PHE A 787 -19.14 20.36 -37.56
N ARG A 788 -18.96 21.54 -38.17
CA ARG A 788 -18.10 21.77 -39.33
C ARG A 788 -16.69 22.13 -38.88
N ILE A 789 -16.05 21.18 -38.20
CA ILE A 789 -14.70 21.33 -37.62
C ILE A 789 -13.76 20.30 -38.21
N SER A 790 -12.46 20.62 -38.23
CA SER A 790 -11.43 19.77 -38.83
C SER A 790 -10.15 19.82 -38.03
N PHE A 791 -9.68 18.65 -37.61
CA PHE A 791 -8.35 18.48 -37.04
C PHE A 791 -7.32 17.93 -38.04
N SER A 792 -7.77 17.46 -39.22
CA SER A 792 -6.92 16.92 -40.29
C SER A 792 -6.48 17.95 -41.33
N GLY A 793 -7.07 19.15 -41.29
CA GLY A 793 -6.89 20.19 -42.31
C GLY A 793 -7.62 19.93 -43.63
N GLU A 794 -8.38 18.83 -43.74
CA GLU A 794 -9.32 18.61 -44.83
C GLU A 794 -10.70 19.20 -44.50
N HIS A 795 -11.53 19.32 -45.52
CA HIS A 795 -12.96 19.51 -45.35
C HIS A 795 -13.51 18.35 -44.52
N ALA A 796 -14.12 18.65 -43.37
CA ALA A 796 -14.54 17.64 -42.42
C ALA A 796 -15.80 18.06 -41.66
N TYR A 797 -16.41 17.06 -41.04
CA TYR A 797 -17.51 17.20 -40.11
C TYR A 797 -17.28 16.27 -38.92
N GLU A 798 -17.80 16.66 -37.76
CA GLU A 798 -17.99 15.74 -36.64
C GLU A 798 -19.48 15.57 -36.40
N ILE A 799 -19.95 14.32 -36.42
CA ILE A 799 -21.35 13.98 -36.16
C ILE A 799 -21.47 13.26 -34.83
N ALA A 800 -22.34 13.76 -33.96
CA ALA A 800 -22.56 13.25 -32.62
C ALA A 800 -24.00 12.73 -32.46
N VAL A 801 -24.15 11.51 -31.96
CA VAL A 801 -25.43 10.89 -31.60
C VAL A 801 -25.43 10.46 -30.14
N PRO A 802 -26.59 10.29 -29.50
CA PRO A 802 -26.66 9.66 -28.19
C PRO A 802 -25.91 8.32 -28.21
N ALA A 803 -25.08 8.07 -27.20
CA ALA A 803 -24.11 6.95 -27.20
C ALA A 803 -24.74 5.58 -27.51
N ARG A 804 -26.02 5.37 -27.14
CA ARG A 804 -26.77 4.15 -27.47
C ARG A 804 -26.87 3.83 -28.98
N TYR A 805 -26.67 4.82 -29.86
CA TYR A 805 -26.66 4.66 -31.32
C TYR A 805 -25.25 4.69 -31.92
N GLY A 806 -24.22 4.92 -31.11
CA GLY A 806 -22.85 5.16 -31.59
C GLY A 806 -22.28 3.98 -32.38
N ALA A 807 -22.47 2.75 -31.91
CA ALA A 807 -21.98 1.55 -32.61
C ALA A 807 -22.60 1.42 -34.01
N ALA A 808 -23.92 1.54 -34.11
CA ALA A 808 -24.63 1.46 -35.39
C ALA A 808 -24.23 2.59 -36.36
N LEU A 809 -24.04 3.81 -35.85
CA LEU A 809 -23.58 4.92 -36.66
C LEU A 809 -22.15 4.68 -37.19
N PHE A 810 -21.25 4.17 -36.35
CA PHE A 810 -19.88 3.86 -36.77
C PHE A 810 -19.86 2.83 -37.91
N ASP A 811 -20.56 1.71 -37.76
CA ASP A 811 -20.64 0.68 -38.79
C ASP A 811 -21.17 1.24 -40.12
N LEU A 812 -22.21 2.07 -40.04
CA LEU A 812 -22.84 2.68 -41.21
C LEU A 812 -21.92 3.70 -41.90
N LEU A 813 -21.22 4.53 -41.13
CA LEU A 813 -20.24 5.48 -41.65
C LEU A 813 -19.07 4.76 -42.32
N VAL A 814 -18.51 3.74 -41.67
CA VAL A 814 -17.36 2.98 -42.20
C VAL A 814 -17.73 2.25 -43.48
N ALA A 815 -18.86 1.54 -43.51
CA ALA A 815 -19.31 0.83 -44.71
C ALA A 815 -19.51 1.77 -45.92
N ARG A 816 -20.08 2.96 -45.69
CA ARG A 816 -20.25 3.98 -46.73
C ARG A 816 -18.93 4.59 -47.16
N ALA A 817 -18.03 4.86 -46.22
CA ALA A 817 -16.69 5.35 -46.53
C ALA A 817 -15.93 4.36 -47.42
N GLU A 818 -15.99 3.06 -47.11
CA GLU A 818 -15.39 2.00 -47.93
C GLU A 818 -15.95 1.98 -49.36
N ALA A 819 -17.26 2.10 -49.52
CA ALA A 819 -17.90 2.18 -50.85
C ALA A 819 -17.44 3.41 -51.67
N MET A 820 -16.92 4.46 -51.02
CA MET A 820 -16.45 5.70 -51.65
C MET A 820 -14.92 5.74 -51.85
N GLY A 821 -14.21 4.65 -51.54
CA GLY A 821 -12.75 4.52 -51.63
C GLY A 821 -12.01 4.91 -50.35
N GLY A 822 -12.72 5.07 -49.25
CA GLY A 822 -12.22 5.44 -47.93
C GLY A 822 -12.29 4.32 -46.89
N GLY A 823 -12.43 4.67 -45.61
CA GLY A 823 -12.57 3.72 -44.51
C GLY A 823 -12.35 4.31 -43.11
N ALA A 824 -12.26 3.44 -42.11
CA ALA A 824 -11.88 3.84 -40.75
C ALA A 824 -10.39 4.22 -40.68
N TYR A 825 -10.04 5.20 -39.85
CA TYR A 825 -8.66 5.56 -39.54
C TYR A 825 -8.43 5.78 -38.04
N GLY A 826 -7.26 5.37 -37.57
CA GLY A 826 -6.90 5.39 -36.15
C GLY A 826 -6.08 6.62 -35.73
N MET A 827 -5.59 6.57 -34.50
CA MET A 827 -4.80 7.63 -33.88
C MET A 827 -3.49 7.94 -34.62
N GLU A 828 -2.84 6.95 -35.24
CA GLU A 828 -1.58 7.18 -35.97
C GLU A 828 -1.81 8.07 -37.19
N ALA A 829 -2.82 7.76 -38.00
CA ALA A 829 -3.19 8.57 -39.15
C ALA A 829 -3.69 9.95 -38.74
N LEU A 830 -4.49 10.04 -37.67
CA LEU A 830 -4.91 11.33 -37.10
C LEU A 830 -3.69 12.17 -36.67
N ASN A 831 -2.68 11.55 -36.07
CA ASN A 831 -1.45 12.21 -35.65
C ASN A 831 -0.63 12.72 -36.83
N VAL A 832 -0.54 11.98 -37.95
CA VAL A 832 0.11 12.47 -39.16
C VAL A 832 -0.64 13.67 -39.74
N LEU A 833 -1.96 13.55 -39.91
CA LEU A 833 -2.79 14.60 -40.51
C LEU A 833 -2.73 15.93 -39.73
N ARG A 834 -2.74 15.86 -38.40
CA ARG A 834 -2.63 17.06 -37.55
C ARG A 834 -1.21 17.64 -37.55
N LEU A 835 -0.18 16.78 -37.64
CA LEU A 835 1.22 17.22 -37.73
C LEU A 835 1.48 18.00 -39.01
N GLU A 836 0.93 17.54 -40.13
CA GLU A 836 1.02 18.24 -41.41
C GLU A 836 0.41 19.64 -41.37
N LYS A 837 -0.52 19.88 -40.44
CA LYS A 837 -1.16 21.18 -40.20
C LYS A 837 -0.55 21.98 -39.05
N GLY A 838 0.45 21.45 -38.35
CA GLY A 838 1.02 22.10 -37.16
C GLY A 838 0.05 22.23 -35.99
N HIS A 839 -1.01 21.42 -35.96
CA HIS A 839 -1.99 21.45 -34.87
C HIS A 839 -1.41 20.84 -33.58
N LEU A 840 -1.83 21.42 -32.45
CA LEU A 840 -1.31 21.07 -31.13
C LEU A 840 -1.98 19.83 -30.56
N THR A 841 -1.25 19.13 -29.70
CA THR A 841 -1.77 18.11 -28.80
C THR A 841 -1.11 18.27 -27.43
N HIS A 842 -1.41 17.39 -26.48
CA HIS A 842 -0.68 17.33 -25.21
C HIS A 842 0.84 17.11 -25.35
N ALA A 843 1.33 16.63 -26.50
CA ALA A 843 2.77 16.57 -26.75
C ALA A 843 3.40 17.96 -26.83
N GLU A 844 2.66 18.97 -27.28
CA GLU A 844 3.07 20.38 -27.34
C GLU A 844 2.58 21.16 -26.12
N ILE A 845 1.48 20.75 -25.50
CA ILE A 845 0.92 21.32 -24.26
C ILE A 845 1.44 20.49 -23.08
N ASP A 846 2.75 20.58 -22.83
CA ASP A 846 3.47 19.74 -21.86
C ASP A 846 3.44 20.26 -20.41
N GLY A 847 2.58 21.25 -20.14
CA GLY A 847 2.48 21.95 -18.85
C GLY A 847 3.49 23.09 -18.66
N ARG A 848 4.46 23.26 -19.56
CA ARG A 848 5.49 24.33 -19.52
C ARG A 848 5.42 25.27 -20.72
N ALA A 849 4.61 24.96 -21.72
CA ALA A 849 4.40 25.81 -22.88
C ALA A 849 3.45 26.99 -22.54
N THR A 850 3.85 28.19 -22.93
CA THR A 850 2.98 29.38 -22.91
C THR A 850 2.23 29.52 -24.24
N ALA A 851 1.22 30.40 -24.29
CA ALA A 851 0.55 30.75 -25.56
C ALA A 851 1.55 31.22 -26.63
N GLY A 852 2.58 31.98 -26.23
CA GLY A 852 3.62 32.45 -27.16
C GLY A 852 4.60 31.35 -27.61
N ASP A 853 4.91 30.39 -26.73
CA ASP A 853 5.77 29.25 -27.08
C ASP A 853 5.11 28.45 -28.21
N VAL A 854 3.80 28.21 -28.13
CA VAL A 854 3.02 27.46 -29.15
C VAL A 854 2.58 28.30 -30.36
N GLY A 855 2.95 29.59 -30.42
CA GLY A 855 2.63 30.46 -31.56
C GLY A 855 1.17 30.95 -31.59
N MET A 856 0.49 30.95 -30.45
CA MET A 856 -0.89 31.39 -30.29
C MET A 856 -1.02 32.65 -29.41
N GLU A 857 0.05 33.43 -29.26
CA GLU A 857 0.05 34.68 -28.47
C GLU A 857 -1.04 35.66 -28.91
N ALA A 858 -1.29 35.76 -30.22
CA ALA A 858 -2.31 36.66 -30.78
C ALA A 858 -3.75 36.26 -30.41
N MET A 859 -3.96 35.05 -29.89
CA MET A 859 -5.27 34.59 -29.40
C MET A 859 -5.58 35.16 -28.00
N VAL A 860 -4.55 35.55 -27.25
CA VAL A 860 -4.71 36.14 -25.92
C VAL A 860 -5.26 37.54 -26.08
N SER A 861 -6.54 37.71 -25.74
CA SER A 861 -7.25 38.97 -25.98
C SER A 861 -6.74 40.09 -25.08
N ASP A 862 -6.31 41.21 -25.67
CA ASP A 862 -5.96 42.42 -24.92
C ASP A 862 -7.20 43.11 -24.31
N ALA A 863 -8.35 42.96 -24.96
CA ALA A 863 -9.59 43.67 -24.62
C ALA A 863 -10.35 43.12 -23.39
N LYS A 864 -9.92 41.98 -22.84
CA LYS A 864 -10.53 41.36 -21.65
C LYS A 864 -9.48 40.76 -20.74
N ASP A 865 -9.84 40.55 -19.48
CA ASP A 865 -9.06 39.68 -18.60
C ASP A 865 -9.48 38.22 -18.76
N CYS A 866 -8.60 37.30 -18.39
CA CYS A 866 -8.89 35.87 -18.30
C CYS A 866 -7.90 35.19 -17.36
N ILE A 867 -8.28 34.02 -16.86
CA ILE A 867 -7.46 33.26 -15.93
C ILE A 867 -6.08 33.00 -16.55
N GLY A 868 -5.03 33.29 -15.79
CA GLY A 868 -3.64 33.13 -16.21
C GLY A 868 -3.04 34.28 -17.03
N LYS A 869 -3.84 35.21 -17.55
CA LYS A 869 -3.34 36.31 -18.40
C LYS A 869 -2.27 37.12 -17.69
N THR A 870 -2.57 37.71 -16.54
CA THR A 870 -1.62 38.53 -15.77
C THR A 870 -0.30 37.79 -15.50
N MET A 871 -0.38 36.51 -15.12
CA MET A 871 0.80 35.72 -14.79
C MET A 871 1.60 35.31 -16.02
N SER A 872 0.97 35.21 -17.19
CA SER A 872 1.64 34.98 -18.48
C SER A 872 2.51 36.17 -18.90
N GLU A 873 2.30 37.35 -18.33
CA GLU A 873 3.03 38.57 -18.69
C GLU A 873 4.39 38.73 -17.99
N ARG A 874 4.70 37.84 -17.05
CA ARG A 874 5.95 37.89 -16.28
C ARG A 874 7.17 37.84 -17.22
N PRO A 875 8.25 38.58 -16.94
CA PRO A 875 9.41 38.68 -17.82
C PRO A 875 9.98 37.33 -18.28
N GLY A 876 10.04 36.32 -17.39
CA GLY A 876 10.54 34.98 -17.73
C GLY A 876 9.63 34.16 -18.65
N LEU A 877 8.33 34.46 -18.72
CA LEU A 877 7.38 33.81 -19.64
C LEU A 877 7.28 34.55 -20.98
N ARG A 878 7.71 35.81 -21.03
CA ARG A 878 7.88 36.60 -22.25
C ARG A 878 9.31 36.64 -22.77
N ASP A 879 10.24 35.87 -22.18
CA ASP A 879 11.64 35.87 -22.59
C ASP A 879 11.75 35.41 -24.06
N PRO A 880 12.33 36.21 -24.97
CA PRO A 880 12.48 35.84 -26.38
C PRO A 880 13.38 34.60 -26.59
N LYS A 881 14.13 34.17 -25.58
CA LYS A 881 14.96 32.96 -25.60
C LYS A 881 14.19 31.68 -25.23
N ARG A 882 12.90 31.75 -24.92
CA ARG A 882 12.10 30.54 -24.72
C ARG A 882 12.06 29.69 -25.99
N GLY A 883 11.83 28.39 -25.80
CA GLY A 883 11.62 27.46 -26.90
C GLY A 883 10.31 27.81 -27.62
N GLN A 884 10.39 28.00 -28.93
CA GLN A 884 9.25 28.33 -29.79
C GLN A 884 8.93 27.13 -30.67
N LEU A 885 7.64 26.82 -30.80
CA LEU A 885 7.14 25.76 -31.66
C LEU A 885 7.49 26.08 -33.13
N VAL A 886 8.13 25.12 -33.77
CA VAL A 886 8.57 25.16 -35.17
C VAL A 886 8.34 23.79 -35.83
N GLY A 887 8.34 23.78 -37.17
CA GLY A 887 8.42 22.56 -37.95
C GLY A 887 9.87 22.09 -38.12
N LEU A 888 10.09 20.79 -38.25
CA LEU A 888 11.38 20.17 -38.47
C LEU A 888 11.29 19.18 -39.63
N ARG A 889 12.25 19.25 -40.56
CA ARG A 889 12.38 18.33 -41.71
C ARG A 889 13.78 17.73 -41.72
N PRO A 890 13.96 16.41 -41.95
CA PRO A 890 15.29 15.84 -42.08
C PRO A 890 15.97 16.35 -43.35
N VAL A 891 17.29 16.53 -43.28
CA VAL A 891 18.14 16.84 -44.44
C VAL A 891 18.67 15.53 -45.04
N GLY A 892 18.42 15.32 -46.32
CA GLY A 892 18.80 14.11 -47.06
C GLY A 892 17.71 13.03 -47.14
N ALA A 893 17.97 11.94 -47.87
CA ALA A 893 16.97 10.90 -48.13
C ALA A 893 16.65 10.10 -46.86
N VAL A 894 15.42 10.29 -46.35
CA VAL A 894 14.69 9.48 -45.35
C VAL A 894 15.51 9.11 -44.09
N LYS A 895 15.98 10.12 -43.36
CA LYS A 895 16.46 9.93 -41.97
C LYS A 895 15.27 9.92 -41.01
N GLN A 896 15.28 8.96 -40.08
CA GLN A 896 14.24 8.85 -39.06
C GLN A 896 14.31 10.03 -38.08
N LEU A 897 13.16 10.64 -37.81
CA LEU A 897 12.99 11.56 -36.69
C LEU A 897 12.35 10.83 -35.51
N THR A 898 12.68 11.25 -34.29
CA THR A 898 12.18 10.64 -33.05
C THR A 898 11.71 11.72 -32.10
N ALA A 899 10.49 11.58 -31.57
CA ALA A 899 9.98 12.46 -30.52
C ALA A 899 10.80 12.33 -29.23
N GLY A 900 11.02 13.45 -28.55
CA GLY A 900 11.83 13.55 -27.33
C GLY A 900 13.33 13.73 -27.56
N ALA A 901 13.79 13.72 -28.82
CA ALA A 901 15.19 13.98 -29.16
C ALA A 901 15.57 15.44 -28.93
N PHE A 902 16.81 15.67 -28.52
CA PHE A 902 17.37 17.01 -28.31
C PHE A 902 17.98 17.57 -29.60
N LEU A 903 17.98 18.89 -29.71
CA LEU A 903 18.47 19.62 -30.88
C LEU A 903 19.73 20.40 -30.52
N PHE A 904 20.77 20.31 -31.34
CA PHE A 904 22.10 20.92 -31.14
C PHE A 904 22.53 21.67 -32.40
N ALA A 905 23.45 22.64 -32.29
CA ALA A 905 24.05 23.21 -33.49
C ALA A 905 24.90 22.16 -34.22
N PRO A 906 25.10 22.29 -35.55
CA PRO A 906 26.05 21.47 -36.26
C PRO A 906 27.46 21.59 -35.66
N GLY A 907 28.07 20.46 -35.29
CA GLY A 907 29.42 20.40 -34.72
C GLY A 907 29.51 20.52 -33.20
N ASP A 908 28.43 20.91 -32.51
CA ASP A 908 28.42 20.99 -31.04
C ASP A 908 28.43 19.59 -30.40
N GLU A 909 29.04 19.47 -29.22
CA GLU A 909 28.92 18.24 -28.43
C GLU A 909 27.48 18.07 -27.93
N ALA A 910 26.93 16.86 -28.01
CA ALA A 910 25.56 16.56 -27.55
C ALA A 910 25.50 16.42 -26.02
N ILE A 911 25.72 17.53 -25.34
CA ILE A 911 25.62 17.69 -23.88
C ILE A 911 24.58 18.75 -23.54
N ARG A 912 24.05 18.69 -22.32
CA ARG A 912 22.93 19.54 -21.87
C ARG A 912 23.16 21.04 -22.11
N GLU A 913 24.38 21.51 -21.91
CA GLU A 913 24.78 22.92 -22.02
C GLU A 913 24.60 23.47 -23.44
N ASN A 914 24.72 22.62 -24.46
CA ASN A 914 24.62 22.98 -25.87
C ASN A 914 23.22 22.74 -26.46
N ALA A 915 22.30 22.17 -25.68
CA ALA A 915 20.96 21.85 -26.16
C ALA A 915 20.17 23.14 -26.48
N GLN A 916 19.63 23.20 -27.69
CA GLN A 916 18.90 24.37 -28.21
C GLN A 916 17.39 24.16 -28.29
N GLY A 917 16.91 22.97 -27.93
CA GLY A 917 15.52 22.60 -28.09
C GLY A 917 15.32 21.09 -28.04
N HIS A 918 14.09 20.69 -28.32
CA HIS A 918 13.71 19.29 -28.45
C HIS A 918 12.57 19.10 -29.43
N THR A 919 12.46 17.88 -29.95
CA THR A 919 11.33 17.42 -30.77
C THR A 919 10.17 17.00 -29.86
N SER A 920 8.95 17.47 -30.15
CA SER A 920 7.74 17.11 -29.41
C SER A 920 7.00 15.95 -30.08
N SER A 921 6.77 16.07 -31.38
CA SER A 921 6.00 15.12 -32.16
C SER A 921 6.65 14.87 -33.51
N VAL A 922 6.61 13.62 -33.99
CA VAL A 922 7.21 13.22 -35.26
C VAL A 922 6.30 12.22 -35.97
N GLY A 923 6.33 12.22 -37.30
CA GLY A 923 5.60 11.26 -38.12
C GLY A 923 6.11 11.24 -39.55
N PHE A 924 5.94 10.12 -40.24
CA PHE A 924 6.14 10.08 -41.68
C PHE A 924 4.91 10.66 -42.38
N SER A 925 5.10 11.67 -43.23
CA SER A 925 4.05 12.26 -44.04
C SER A 925 4.03 11.58 -45.42
N PRO A 926 2.98 10.83 -45.79
CA PRO A 926 2.85 10.30 -47.14
C PRO A 926 2.57 11.39 -48.18
N ASP A 927 1.97 12.53 -47.78
CA ASP A 927 1.74 13.67 -48.68
C ASP A 927 3.05 14.34 -49.11
N ILE A 928 4.05 14.40 -48.21
CA ILE A 928 5.35 15.05 -48.47
C ILE A 928 6.41 14.01 -48.88
N GLY A 929 6.24 12.74 -48.50
CA GLY A 929 7.16 11.64 -48.80
C GLY A 929 8.38 11.57 -47.87
N THR A 930 8.34 12.21 -46.70
CA THR A 930 9.43 12.20 -45.71
C THR A 930 8.92 12.33 -44.28
N PHE A 931 9.80 12.13 -43.30
CA PHE A 931 9.49 12.45 -41.90
C PHE A 931 9.34 13.96 -41.72
N ILE A 932 8.36 14.34 -40.90
CA ILE A 932 8.18 15.70 -40.41
C ILE A 932 8.06 15.66 -38.89
N GLY A 933 8.38 16.77 -38.24
CA GLY A 933 8.21 16.89 -36.81
C GLY A 933 7.84 18.30 -36.37
N LEU A 934 7.27 18.38 -35.18
CA LEU A 934 7.16 19.61 -34.41
C LEU A 934 8.19 19.56 -33.28
N GLY A 935 8.64 20.73 -32.84
CA GLY A 935 9.53 20.84 -31.70
C GLY A 935 9.66 22.27 -31.22
N PHE A 936 10.24 22.42 -30.03
CA PHE A 936 10.53 23.71 -29.44
C PHE A 936 11.99 24.03 -29.62
N VAL A 937 12.29 25.12 -30.33
CA VAL A 937 13.65 25.61 -30.56
C VAL A 937 13.80 27.01 -30.00
N THR A 938 14.87 27.26 -29.27
CA THR A 938 15.22 28.60 -28.76
C THR A 938 15.30 29.59 -29.92
N ARG A 939 14.48 30.64 -29.89
CA ARG A 939 14.30 31.62 -30.97
C ARG A 939 13.89 31.01 -32.32
N GLY A 940 13.21 29.85 -32.29
CA GLY A 940 12.99 29.00 -33.46
C GLY A 940 12.36 29.70 -34.66
N ARG A 941 11.36 30.57 -34.45
CA ARG A 941 10.63 31.24 -35.55
C ARG A 941 11.51 32.18 -36.38
N GLN A 942 12.57 32.73 -35.78
CA GLN A 942 13.54 33.60 -36.46
C GLN A 942 14.62 32.82 -37.21
N ARG A 943 14.63 31.49 -37.08
CA ARG A 943 15.70 30.59 -37.51
C ARG A 943 15.23 29.60 -38.58
N HIS A 944 14.11 29.87 -39.24
CA HIS A 944 13.65 29.05 -40.36
C HIS A 944 14.71 29.00 -41.47
N GLY A 945 14.96 27.81 -42.01
CA GLY A 945 16.05 27.51 -42.95
C GLY A 945 17.37 27.11 -42.28
N GLU A 946 17.54 27.31 -40.98
CA GLU A 946 18.73 26.87 -40.24
C GLU A 946 18.72 25.35 -40.03
N ARG A 947 19.91 24.75 -40.05
CA ARG A 947 20.12 23.32 -39.81
C ARG A 947 20.60 23.05 -38.39
N LEU A 948 20.04 22.02 -37.77
CA LEU A 948 20.40 21.51 -36.46
C LEU A 948 20.68 20.02 -36.52
N ARG A 949 21.38 19.52 -35.50
CA ARG A 949 21.57 18.09 -35.26
C ARG A 949 20.57 17.61 -34.21
N MET A 950 19.71 16.67 -34.59
CA MET A 950 18.81 15.96 -33.70
C MET A 950 19.53 14.72 -33.16
N VAL A 951 19.57 14.56 -31.84
CA VAL A 951 20.18 13.40 -31.17
C VAL A 951 19.22 12.78 -30.17
N ASP A 952 18.95 11.49 -30.34
CA ASP A 952 18.26 10.63 -29.39
C ASP A 952 19.26 9.64 -28.78
N HIS A 953 19.72 9.96 -27.57
CA HIS A 953 20.70 9.13 -26.86
C HIS A 953 20.15 7.76 -26.44
N LEU A 954 18.83 7.62 -26.27
CA LEU A 954 18.23 6.37 -25.80
C LEU A 954 18.12 5.36 -26.95
N ARG A 955 17.79 5.86 -28.15
CA ARG A 955 17.60 5.03 -29.35
C ARG A 955 18.83 5.01 -30.25
N GLU A 956 19.88 5.75 -29.90
CA GLU A 956 21.11 5.91 -30.69
C GLU A 956 20.84 6.43 -32.12
N ILE A 957 19.88 7.36 -32.24
CA ILE A 957 19.49 7.95 -33.52
C ILE A 957 20.02 9.37 -33.62
N GLU A 958 20.67 9.67 -34.74
CA GLU A 958 21.12 11.01 -35.08
C GLU A 958 20.68 11.40 -36.49
N ALA A 959 20.14 12.61 -36.64
CA ALA A 959 19.75 13.17 -37.93
C ALA A 959 20.07 14.66 -38.00
N GLU A 960 20.38 15.15 -39.20
CA GLU A 960 20.39 16.58 -39.46
C GLU A 960 18.97 17.01 -39.84
N VAL A 961 18.50 18.11 -39.27
CA VAL A 961 17.16 18.64 -39.48
C VAL A 961 17.21 20.12 -39.85
N GLU A 962 16.33 20.56 -40.74
CA GLU A 962 16.09 21.95 -41.08
C GLU A 962 14.86 22.47 -40.32
N ILE A 963 15.01 23.64 -39.70
CA ILE A 963 13.90 24.35 -39.05
C ILE A 963 13.03 24.97 -40.14
N CYS A 964 11.71 24.78 -40.06
CA CYS A 964 10.76 25.35 -41.00
C CYS A 964 9.46 25.78 -40.30
N ALA A 965 8.51 26.32 -41.07
CA ALA A 965 7.18 26.62 -40.54
C ALA A 965 6.48 25.34 -40.04
N PRO A 966 5.71 25.41 -38.92
CA PRO A 966 5.06 24.23 -38.35
C PRO A 966 3.91 23.68 -39.22
N VAL A 967 3.45 24.43 -40.23
CA VAL A 967 2.41 24.00 -41.17
C VAL A 967 3.09 23.52 -42.45
N PHE A 968 2.95 22.23 -42.76
CA PHE A 968 3.64 21.59 -43.87
C PHE A 968 2.78 21.46 -45.13
N VAL A 969 1.47 21.25 -44.96
CA VAL A 969 0.51 21.02 -46.04
C VAL A 969 -0.59 22.09 -46.01
N ASP A 970 -0.90 22.67 -47.17
CA ASP A 970 -1.96 23.68 -47.36
C ASP A 970 -1.91 24.84 -46.33
N PRO A 971 -0.82 25.62 -46.28
CA PRO A 971 -0.65 26.69 -45.29
C PRO A 971 -1.76 27.77 -45.35
N GLU A 972 -2.36 27.99 -46.54
CA GLU A 972 -3.47 28.92 -46.73
C GLU A 972 -4.82 28.38 -46.19
N GLY A 973 -4.91 27.06 -45.95
CA GLY A 973 -6.08 26.40 -45.36
C GLY A 973 -7.28 26.27 -46.28
N GLY A 974 -7.07 26.29 -47.61
CA GLY A 974 -8.13 26.22 -48.59
C GLY A 974 -8.92 24.90 -48.53
N ARG A 975 -8.22 23.78 -48.29
CA ARG A 975 -8.84 22.44 -48.26
C ARG A 975 -9.85 22.27 -47.14
N ALA A 976 -9.60 22.90 -45.98
CA ALA A 976 -10.52 22.85 -44.84
C ALA A 976 -11.74 23.77 -45.00
N ARG A 977 -11.53 24.94 -45.62
CA ARG A 977 -12.56 26.00 -45.72
C ARG A 977 -13.57 25.72 -46.84
N GLY A 978 -13.16 24.97 -47.86
CA GLY A 978 -14.00 24.57 -48.99
C GLY A 978 -14.06 25.63 -50.09
#